data_AF-A0A2V6WG40-F1
#
_entry.id   AF-A0A2V6WG40-F1
#
_cell.length_a   1.000
_cell.length_b   1.000
_cell.length_c   1.000
_cell.angle_alpha   90.00
_cell.angle_beta   90.00
_cell.angle_gamma   90.00
#
_symmetry.space_group_name_H-M   'P 1'
#
loop_
_entity.id
_entity.type
_entity.pdbx_description
1 polymer ?
#
loop_
_entity_poly.entity_id
_entity_poly.type
_entity_poly.pdbx_seq_one_letter_code
_entity_poly.pdbx_strand_id
1 'polypeptide(L)'
;MTEGALPLGAPFRPGLDPLPERHHVWAVSKDAQGRPAHGDPRTALRALTQPLPAIGGNDALGYVLYAGLTYNTVFAARGVPISVFDLHDRDLHVPGSGAVVVLAAVGAEVAREGRLKVGELRVLYPGISNLLSPRAGEDPMHADFKIQGYETPDGSFAQFVRGQAPQWLAHSERLTLAEGSSFMLDLETVYKALYDVAGVRHRERVFVEGAAGGTGLYAVACATLRGALVTGLVSSAAKARLIAERGARAAVDRTDPAFAGIFTPVPLDPAARGRWVEAGRVFTERVRAANDGRPIDVVVSSVGRDLFARMVDLLGSGGRLVFYGATSGYTLTLLGKAGHASAAEMYARVDLRPQQGVVVYHGLTATGVSDAPSDPTAEAAIETALALGARVVAVTRTDAQAAHLKRIGELAGTISLESLGRARGFVWPETMPDYDADAEGYRRYQDATLKPFGQAVGRLLATGDNPRGYPDVIVERAGQDTLGTSTFIARPFTGAVVYLEPTDGRRVSFYAPNVWMHGKRILFPSFAILGSHLSNAHQAEMCVRLIDAGALTIHRPVIHAWEELAEANQALYENRHTGTMTVRVGAAASLDGARTARQVYEAWGSRFLDGKTVRARIDPVRRGAPEMVALLTVDSPPANALGAEVFDDLERALDALDSERYVRAVVLAGAGSMFVAGADIRQLRAFARAEDVTALAARAQRVFARIAAMKAPVVSAVDGYALGGGNELQMACAWRVAGARAELGQPEINLHVIPGFGGTQMLPRLAARRARAGGGQMYTLLVGALAMLLDGRRRSAARAQALGIVDEVAAADALSHALGVARRIATGEFSGALFSPLTEAGTLAFPNVERDTEIARLLAHHAAVPRSAPAAAIVEAVRTGLTQGLHAGLALEARRFGELTASADGHAGIDRFFARRSWPLPTRHEDA
;
A
#
# COMPACT_ATOMS: atom_id res chain seq x y z
N MET A 1 6.67 22.36 -27.28
CA MET A 1 6.77 22.36 -25.80
C MET A 1 5.37 22.21 -25.27
N THR A 2 5.07 21.15 -24.53
CA THR A 2 3.74 20.95 -23.92
C THR A 2 3.64 21.87 -22.71
N GLU A 3 2.94 22.98 -22.87
CA GLU A 3 2.72 24.00 -21.85
C GLU A 3 2.18 23.34 -20.56
N GLY A 4 2.79 23.64 -19.41
CA GLY A 4 2.32 23.18 -18.10
C GLY A 4 2.81 21.81 -17.60
N ALA A 5 3.60 21.03 -18.36
CA ALA A 5 4.22 19.78 -17.90
C ALA A 5 5.73 19.93 -17.61
N LEU A 6 6.24 19.18 -16.62
CA LEU A 6 7.68 19.12 -16.35
C LEU A 6 8.39 18.32 -17.47
N PRO A 7 9.58 18.75 -17.95
CA PRO A 7 10.35 17.94 -18.88
C PRO A 7 10.65 16.54 -18.30
N LEU A 8 10.68 15.52 -19.15
CA LEU A 8 11.09 14.18 -18.75
C LEU A 8 12.53 14.18 -18.21
N GLY A 9 12.78 13.39 -17.16
CA GLY A 9 14.06 13.40 -16.45
C GLY A 9 14.35 14.66 -15.63
N ALA A 10 13.42 15.62 -15.53
CA ALA A 10 13.63 16.82 -14.71
C ALA A 10 13.68 16.47 -13.21
N PRO A 11 14.54 17.16 -12.43
CA PRO A 11 14.43 17.14 -10.98
C PRO A 11 13.06 17.57 -10.49
N PHE A 12 12.54 16.91 -9.47
CA PHE A 12 11.32 17.32 -8.76
C PHE A 12 11.52 17.11 -7.26
N ARG A 13 11.71 18.20 -6.52
CA ARG A 13 11.93 18.22 -5.07
C ARG A 13 10.59 18.45 -4.38
N PRO A 14 9.95 17.40 -3.82
CA PRO A 14 8.59 17.52 -3.30
C PRO A 14 8.46 18.60 -2.23
N GLY A 15 7.38 19.36 -2.27
CA GLY A 15 7.12 20.51 -1.39
C GLY A 15 7.84 21.78 -1.79
N LEU A 16 9.05 21.69 -2.35
CA LEU A 16 9.79 22.85 -2.85
C LEU A 16 9.36 23.18 -4.28
N ASP A 17 9.46 22.22 -5.20
CA ASP A 17 9.03 22.39 -6.58
C ASP A 17 7.49 22.31 -6.67
N PRO A 18 6.81 23.28 -7.32
CA PRO A 18 5.37 23.25 -7.43
C PRO A 18 4.91 22.07 -8.30
N LEU A 19 3.76 21.49 -7.95
CA LEU A 19 3.12 20.49 -8.79
C LEU A 19 2.75 21.11 -10.15
N PRO A 20 3.04 20.43 -11.28
CA PRO A 20 2.67 20.96 -12.59
C PRO A 20 1.16 20.83 -12.84
N GLU A 21 0.62 21.64 -13.73
CA GLU A 21 -0.80 21.56 -14.14
C GLU A 21 -1.07 20.30 -14.98
N ARG A 22 -0.08 19.88 -15.75
CA ARG A 22 -0.14 18.73 -16.65
C ARG A 22 1.05 17.80 -16.44
N HIS A 23 0.93 16.56 -16.88
CA HIS A 23 2.02 15.60 -16.81
C HIS A 23 2.09 14.71 -18.05
N HIS A 24 3.26 14.13 -18.32
CA HIS A 24 3.47 13.20 -19.44
C HIS A 24 2.93 11.80 -19.11
N VAL A 25 2.28 11.15 -20.06
CA VAL A 25 1.75 9.78 -19.95
C VAL A 25 1.94 9.01 -21.25
N TRP A 26 1.99 7.68 -21.16
CA TRP A 26 1.67 6.79 -22.27
C TRP A 26 0.27 6.22 -22.07
N ALA A 27 -0.58 6.30 -23.09
CA ALA A 27 -1.96 5.86 -22.98
C ALA A 27 -2.46 5.16 -24.26
N VAL A 28 -3.51 4.37 -24.10
CA VAL A 28 -4.46 4.04 -25.17
C VAL A 28 -5.57 5.08 -25.12
N SER A 29 -6.05 5.56 -26.26
CA SER A 29 -7.11 6.57 -26.35
C SER A 29 -8.31 6.08 -27.13
N LYS A 30 -9.49 6.65 -26.89
CA LYS A 30 -10.60 6.60 -27.85
C LYS A 30 -10.33 7.57 -29.01
N ASP A 31 -10.82 7.25 -30.19
CA ASP A 31 -10.83 8.15 -31.35
C ASP A 31 -11.93 9.22 -31.23
N ALA A 32 -12.02 10.11 -32.21
CA ALA A 32 -13.03 11.17 -32.23
C ALA A 32 -14.49 10.67 -32.29
N GLN A 33 -14.70 9.39 -32.62
CA GLN A 33 -16.01 8.73 -32.64
C GLN A 33 -16.25 7.93 -31.35
N GLY A 34 -15.36 8.04 -30.36
CA GLY A 34 -15.44 7.31 -29.09
C GLY A 34 -15.03 5.83 -29.18
N ARG A 35 -14.42 5.40 -30.29
CA ARG A 35 -13.99 4.00 -30.45
C ARG A 35 -12.59 3.82 -29.86
N PRO A 36 -12.36 2.81 -28.99
CA PRO A 36 -11.03 2.51 -28.48
C PRO A 36 -10.00 2.23 -29.60
N ALA A 37 -8.87 2.94 -29.58
CA ALA A 37 -7.77 2.74 -30.52
C ALA A 37 -6.86 1.56 -30.09
N HIS A 38 -7.47 0.39 -29.95
CA HIS A 38 -6.75 -0.85 -29.64
C HIS A 38 -5.86 -1.31 -30.79
N GLY A 39 -4.81 -2.04 -30.45
CA GLY A 39 -3.86 -2.59 -31.41
C GLY A 39 -2.62 -3.15 -30.74
N ASP A 40 -1.63 -3.51 -31.54
CA ASP A 40 -0.31 -3.92 -31.05
C ASP A 40 0.30 -2.82 -30.18
N PRO A 41 1.06 -3.14 -29.10
CA PRO A 41 1.62 -2.13 -28.21
C PRO A 41 2.33 -0.97 -28.90
N ARG A 42 3.11 -1.23 -29.96
CA ARG A 42 3.80 -0.20 -30.75
C ARG A 42 2.83 0.83 -31.37
N THR A 43 1.61 0.42 -31.72
CA THR A 43 0.62 1.26 -32.39
C THR A 43 -0.50 1.74 -31.47
N ALA A 44 -0.84 1.02 -30.41
CA ALA A 44 -1.89 1.41 -29.48
C ALA A 44 -1.40 2.40 -28.41
N LEU A 45 -0.17 2.23 -27.92
CA LEU A 45 0.39 3.12 -26.91
C LEU A 45 0.86 4.42 -27.57
N ARG A 46 0.44 5.55 -27.02
CA ARG A 46 0.79 6.90 -27.49
C ARG A 46 1.24 7.79 -26.34
N ALA A 47 2.34 8.51 -26.55
CA ALA A 47 2.82 9.52 -25.63
C ALA A 47 1.93 10.77 -25.72
N LEU A 48 1.35 11.17 -24.59
CA LEU A 48 0.39 12.27 -24.47
C LEU A 48 0.72 13.12 -23.23
N THR A 49 -0.05 14.18 -23.03
CA THR A 49 -0.14 14.87 -21.73
C THR A 49 -1.58 14.91 -21.27
N GLN A 50 -1.79 14.88 -19.96
CA GLN A 50 -3.10 15.07 -19.34
C GLN A 50 -2.97 15.95 -18.08
N PRO A 51 -4.08 16.48 -17.54
CA PRO A 51 -4.08 17.17 -16.26
C PRO A 51 -3.52 16.27 -15.14
N LEU A 52 -2.84 16.88 -14.17
CA LEU A 52 -2.36 16.15 -12.99
C LEU A 52 -3.54 15.50 -12.22
N PRO A 53 -3.44 14.23 -11.79
CA PRO A 53 -4.52 13.59 -11.06
C PRO A 53 -4.72 14.23 -9.68
N ALA A 54 -5.98 14.51 -9.35
CA ALA A 54 -6.36 14.93 -8.00
C ALA A 54 -6.27 13.74 -7.03
N ILE A 55 -5.82 14.00 -5.79
CA ILE A 55 -5.73 12.99 -4.72
C ILE A 55 -6.83 13.20 -3.68
N GLY A 56 -7.45 12.11 -3.22
CA GLY A 56 -8.40 12.12 -2.10
C GLY A 56 -7.69 12.06 -0.74
N GLY A 57 -8.47 12.03 0.34
CA GLY A 57 -7.93 11.99 1.71
C GLY A 57 -7.06 10.77 2.02
N ASN A 58 -7.38 9.61 1.42
CA ASN A 58 -6.69 8.33 1.61
C ASN A 58 -5.64 8.02 0.52
N ASP A 59 -5.35 8.99 -0.34
CA ASP A 59 -4.45 8.83 -1.47
C ASP A 59 -3.13 9.58 -1.23
N ALA A 60 -2.10 9.19 -1.96
CA ALA A 60 -0.89 9.99 -2.17
C ALA A 60 -0.59 10.11 -3.66
N LEU A 61 0.29 11.04 -3.99
CA LEU A 61 0.82 11.26 -5.33
C LEU A 61 2.30 10.94 -5.34
N GLY A 62 2.77 10.12 -6.29
CA GLY A 62 4.18 9.81 -6.50
C GLY A 62 4.71 10.43 -7.78
N TYR A 63 5.90 11.04 -7.74
CA TYR A 63 6.69 11.38 -8.93
C TYR A 63 7.45 10.14 -9.38
N VAL A 64 7.09 9.60 -10.55
CA VAL A 64 7.59 8.31 -11.01
C VAL A 64 9.02 8.46 -11.53
N LEU A 65 9.96 7.72 -10.94
CA LEU A 65 11.34 7.66 -11.40
C LEU A 65 11.49 6.56 -12.46
N TYR A 66 11.02 5.36 -12.13
CA TYR A 66 11.05 4.17 -12.99
C TYR A 66 9.71 3.44 -12.90
N ALA A 67 9.25 2.85 -14.00
CA ALA A 67 8.03 2.03 -14.05
C ALA A 67 8.34 0.65 -14.68
N GLY A 68 7.87 -0.41 -14.03
CA GLY A 68 8.05 -1.79 -14.49
C GLY A 68 7.12 -2.13 -15.65
N LEU A 69 7.59 -2.97 -16.57
CA LEU A 69 6.77 -3.48 -17.67
C LEU A 69 6.17 -4.83 -17.31
N THR A 70 4.85 -4.95 -17.50
CA THR A 70 4.05 -6.12 -17.13
C THR A 70 3.11 -6.50 -18.26
N TYR A 71 2.81 -7.80 -18.40
CA TYR A 71 2.05 -8.32 -19.55
C TYR A 71 0.61 -7.80 -19.62
N ASN A 72 0.02 -7.38 -18.49
CA ASN A 72 -1.30 -6.74 -18.48
C ASN A 72 -1.37 -5.45 -19.30
N THR A 73 -0.23 -4.77 -19.53
CA THR A 73 -0.14 -3.64 -20.47
C THR A 73 -0.46 -4.09 -21.90
N VAL A 74 0.00 -5.28 -22.30
CA VAL A 74 -0.28 -5.84 -23.62
C VAL A 74 -1.77 -6.13 -23.77
N PHE A 75 -2.41 -6.68 -22.73
CA PHE A 75 -3.86 -6.87 -22.70
C PHE A 75 -4.61 -5.54 -22.83
N ALA A 76 -4.20 -4.51 -22.08
CA ALA A 76 -4.79 -3.16 -22.15
C ALA A 76 -4.65 -2.53 -23.54
N ALA A 77 -3.45 -2.59 -24.13
CA ALA A 77 -3.17 -2.06 -25.46
C ALA A 77 -4.03 -2.73 -26.53
N ARG A 78 -4.11 -4.06 -26.50
CA ARG A 78 -4.82 -4.85 -27.52
C ARG A 78 -6.33 -4.90 -27.32
N GLY A 79 -6.84 -4.60 -26.12
CA GLY A 79 -8.25 -4.79 -25.78
C GLY A 79 -8.66 -6.26 -25.82
N VAL A 80 -7.72 -7.17 -25.56
CA VAL A 80 -7.93 -8.62 -25.56
C VAL A 80 -7.59 -9.14 -24.17
N PRO A 81 -8.50 -9.87 -23.50
CA PRO A 81 -9.78 -10.38 -24.02
C PRO A 81 -10.93 -9.37 -23.98
N ILE A 82 -10.76 -8.30 -23.20
CA ILE A 82 -11.76 -7.26 -22.99
C ILE A 82 -11.12 -5.90 -23.26
N SER A 83 -11.92 -4.97 -23.76
CA SER A 83 -11.55 -3.57 -23.83
C SER A 83 -11.47 -3.01 -22.41
N VAL A 84 -10.35 -2.39 -22.05
CA VAL A 84 -10.20 -1.70 -20.74
C VAL A 84 -11.17 -0.52 -20.60
N PHE A 85 -11.64 0.04 -21.72
CA PHE A 85 -12.66 1.09 -21.72
C PHE A 85 -14.05 0.59 -21.33
N ASP A 86 -14.27 -0.72 -21.27
CA ASP A 86 -15.52 -1.29 -20.77
C ASP A 86 -15.55 -1.31 -19.22
N LEU A 87 -14.40 -1.02 -18.59
CA LEU A 87 -14.23 -1.00 -17.13
C LEU A 87 -14.34 0.40 -16.52
N HIS A 88 -14.32 1.45 -17.35
CA HIS A 88 -14.39 2.84 -16.90
C HIS A 88 -14.86 3.81 -18.00
N ASP A 89 -15.46 4.93 -17.60
CA ASP A 89 -16.01 5.92 -18.53
C ASP A 89 -15.03 7.07 -18.84
N ARG A 90 -13.79 6.73 -19.23
CA ARG A 90 -12.75 7.71 -19.59
C ARG A 90 -12.35 7.52 -21.05
N ASP A 91 -11.85 8.58 -21.68
CA ASP A 91 -11.39 8.53 -23.08
C ASP A 91 -9.90 8.18 -23.20
N LEU A 92 -9.17 8.22 -22.09
CA LEU A 92 -7.78 7.80 -21.98
C LEU A 92 -7.66 6.68 -20.95
N HIS A 93 -6.82 5.70 -21.28
CA HIS A 93 -6.39 4.64 -20.37
C HIS A 93 -4.87 4.66 -20.30
N VAL A 94 -4.32 5.05 -19.15
CA VAL A 94 -2.88 4.99 -18.86
C VAL A 94 -2.56 3.64 -18.23
N PRO A 95 -1.81 2.75 -18.90
CA PRO A 95 -1.45 1.46 -18.33
C PRO A 95 -0.23 1.55 -17.39
N GLY A 96 0.14 0.40 -16.83
CA GLY A 96 1.36 0.20 -16.04
C GLY A 96 1.06 -0.03 -14.56
N SER A 97 1.61 -1.10 -14.00
CA SER A 97 1.19 -1.65 -12.70
C SER A 97 2.35 -1.83 -11.71
N GLY A 98 3.30 -0.91 -11.70
CA GLY A 98 4.40 -0.93 -10.72
C GLY A 98 5.42 0.16 -11.00
N ALA A 99 5.89 0.82 -9.95
CA ALA A 99 6.84 1.92 -10.09
C ALA A 99 7.68 2.13 -8.83
N VAL A 100 8.84 2.77 -9.00
CA VAL A 100 9.56 3.46 -7.91
C VAL A 100 9.33 4.95 -8.05
N VAL A 101 8.92 5.57 -6.96
CA VAL A 101 8.52 6.98 -6.92
C VAL A 101 9.24 7.71 -5.79
N VAL A 102 9.35 9.03 -5.91
CA VAL A 102 9.44 9.91 -4.75
C VAL A 102 8.03 10.41 -4.43
N LEU A 103 7.56 10.30 -3.19
CA LEU A 103 6.24 10.83 -2.81
C LEU A 103 6.21 12.36 -2.98
N ALA A 104 5.29 12.82 -3.82
CA ALA A 104 5.11 14.21 -4.21
C ALA A 104 4.11 14.97 -3.31
N ALA A 105 3.03 14.30 -2.90
CA ALA A 105 1.99 14.86 -2.05
C ALA A 105 1.22 13.73 -1.33
N VAL A 106 0.55 14.05 -0.23
CA VAL A 106 -0.29 13.11 0.54
C VAL A 106 -1.63 13.74 0.87
N GLY A 107 -2.68 12.92 0.93
CA GLY A 107 -4.01 13.31 1.41
C GLY A 107 -4.06 13.46 2.93
N ALA A 108 -5.11 14.11 3.44
CA ALA A 108 -5.24 14.45 4.86
C ALA A 108 -5.25 13.22 5.79
N GLU A 109 -5.90 12.12 5.40
CA GLU A 109 -5.95 10.90 6.22
C GLU A 109 -4.63 10.13 6.17
N VAL A 110 -3.92 10.17 5.03
CA VAL A 110 -2.55 9.63 4.91
C VAL A 110 -1.57 10.40 5.80
N ALA A 111 -1.67 11.74 5.79
CA ALA A 111 -0.87 12.59 6.69
C ALA A 111 -1.21 12.32 8.16
N ARG A 112 -2.49 12.08 8.48
CA ARG A 112 -2.95 11.70 9.83
C ARG A 112 -2.43 10.33 10.27
N GLU A 113 -2.39 9.35 9.37
CA GLU A 113 -1.78 8.03 9.60
C GLU A 113 -0.29 8.15 9.94
N GLY A 114 0.43 9.02 9.23
CA GLY A 114 1.84 9.35 9.49
C GLY A 114 2.86 8.31 9.03
N ARG A 115 2.42 7.22 8.38
CA ARG A 115 3.29 6.16 7.82
C ARG A 115 4.05 6.61 6.56
N LEU A 116 3.45 7.50 5.77
CA LEU A 116 3.99 8.01 4.52
C LEU A 116 4.33 9.49 4.65
N LYS A 117 5.48 9.89 4.11
CA LYS A 117 5.88 11.30 4.09
C LYS A 117 6.31 11.74 2.71
N VAL A 118 6.04 13.00 2.43
CA VAL A 118 6.48 13.66 1.20
C VAL A 118 8.01 13.67 1.14
N GLY A 119 8.56 13.36 -0.04
CA GLY A 119 9.99 13.28 -0.28
C GLY A 119 10.63 11.91 -0.09
N GLU A 120 9.89 10.90 0.40
CA GLU A 120 10.39 9.54 0.59
C GLU A 120 10.34 8.71 -0.71
N LEU A 121 11.30 7.79 -0.86
CA LEU A 121 11.24 6.75 -1.88
C LEU A 121 10.24 5.67 -1.50
N ARG A 122 9.35 5.32 -2.45
CA ARG A 122 8.36 4.26 -2.28
C ARG A 122 8.27 3.39 -3.53
N VAL A 123 7.82 2.16 -3.34
CA VAL A 123 7.45 1.26 -4.43
C VAL A 123 5.92 1.21 -4.51
N LEU A 124 5.37 1.37 -5.70
CA LEU A 124 3.94 1.27 -5.96
C LEU A 124 3.54 -0.19 -6.18
N TYR A 125 2.77 -0.73 -5.24
CA TYR A 125 2.02 -1.97 -5.40
C TYR A 125 0.70 -1.69 -6.17
N PRO A 126 0.34 -2.48 -7.21
CA PRO A 126 -0.76 -2.11 -8.11
C PRO A 126 -2.17 -2.41 -7.60
N GLY A 127 -2.35 -3.18 -6.52
CA GLY A 127 -3.69 -3.54 -6.07
C GLY A 127 -4.39 -2.39 -5.35
N ILE A 128 -5.60 -2.07 -5.80
CA ILE A 128 -6.52 -1.17 -5.11
C ILE A 128 -7.73 -1.93 -4.60
N SER A 129 -8.33 -1.46 -3.52
CA SER A 129 -9.58 -2.02 -3.00
C SER A 129 -10.41 -0.95 -2.33
N ASN A 130 -11.66 -1.30 -1.98
CA ASN A 130 -12.47 -0.50 -1.09
C ASN A 130 -11.97 -0.63 0.36
N LEU A 131 -11.04 0.25 0.73
CA LEU A 131 -10.35 0.26 2.03
C LEU A 131 -11.29 0.29 3.24
N LEU A 132 -12.49 0.84 3.09
CA LEU A 132 -13.46 1.02 4.18
C LEU A 132 -14.50 -0.11 4.22
N SER A 133 -14.40 -1.10 3.33
CA SER A 133 -15.27 -2.27 3.36
C SER A 133 -14.93 -3.16 4.56
N PRO A 134 -15.92 -3.62 5.34
CA PRO A 134 -15.68 -4.63 6.38
C PRO A 134 -15.03 -5.92 5.84
N ARG A 135 -15.26 -6.24 4.56
CA ARG A 135 -14.67 -7.42 3.89
C ARG A 135 -13.15 -7.33 3.77
N ALA A 136 -12.57 -6.14 3.85
CA ALA A 136 -11.12 -5.98 3.88
C ALA A 136 -10.48 -6.64 5.13
N GLY A 137 -11.26 -6.87 6.20
CA GLY A 137 -10.83 -7.64 7.36
C GLY A 137 -10.68 -9.15 7.11
N GLU A 138 -11.34 -9.70 6.08
CA GLU A 138 -11.09 -11.07 5.61
C GLU A 138 -9.85 -11.10 4.72
N ASP A 139 -9.91 -10.36 3.61
CA ASP A 139 -8.81 -10.11 2.69
C ASP A 139 -9.17 -8.87 1.86
N PRO A 140 -8.28 -7.85 1.73
CA PRO A 140 -8.52 -6.70 0.85
C PRO A 140 -8.86 -7.08 -0.59
N MET A 141 -8.47 -8.26 -1.07
CA MET A 141 -8.84 -8.77 -2.39
C MET A 141 -10.35 -9.07 -2.53
N HIS A 142 -11.07 -9.25 -1.42
CA HIS A 142 -12.52 -9.52 -1.43
C HIS A 142 -13.36 -8.23 -1.47
N ALA A 143 -12.71 -7.06 -1.40
CA ALA A 143 -13.34 -5.76 -1.20
C ALA A 143 -13.27 -4.90 -2.48
N ASP A 144 -13.96 -5.29 -3.56
CA ASP A 144 -13.93 -4.59 -4.86
C ASP A 144 -12.50 -4.33 -5.35
N PHE A 145 -11.69 -5.40 -5.35
CA PHE A 145 -10.29 -5.34 -5.72
C PHE A 145 -10.11 -5.14 -7.22
N LYS A 146 -9.15 -4.29 -7.60
CA LYS A 146 -8.76 -4.02 -8.98
C LYS A 146 -7.24 -3.85 -9.10
N ILE A 147 -6.69 -4.14 -10.27
CA ILE A 147 -5.29 -3.89 -10.62
C ILE A 147 -5.18 -2.52 -11.30
N GLN A 148 -4.50 -1.59 -10.64
CA GLN A 148 -4.25 -0.25 -11.17
C GLN A 148 -3.43 -0.29 -12.47
N GLY A 149 -3.85 0.52 -13.45
CA GLY A 149 -3.21 0.56 -14.77
C GLY A 149 -3.56 -0.65 -15.68
N TYR A 150 -4.53 -1.47 -15.28
CA TYR A 150 -5.15 -2.46 -16.14
C TYR A 150 -6.67 -2.39 -16.04
N GLU A 151 -7.20 -2.53 -14.82
CA GLU A 151 -8.64 -2.41 -14.55
C GLU A 151 -9.05 -0.98 -14.20
N THR A 152 -8.06 -0.08 -14.06
CA THR A 152 -8.28 1.37 -13.87
C THR A 152 -7.43 2.18 -14.86
N PRO A 153 -7.88 3.40 -15.23
CA PRO A 153 -7.25 4.20 -16.27
C PRO A 153 -6.02 5.01 -15.81
N ASP A 154 -5.60 4.89 -14.56
CA ASP A 154 -4.63 5.76 -13.89
C ASP A 154 -3.37 5.00 -13.45
N GLY A 155 -2.73 4.32 -14.40
CA GLY A 155 -1.50 3.53 -14.20
C GLY A 155 -0.20 4.35 -14.10
N SER A 156 0.90 3.61 -13.97
CA SER A 156 2.24 4.11 -13.66
C SER A 156 3.10 4.50 -14.86
N PHE A 157 2.65 4.29 -16.10
CA PHE A 157 3.29 4.91 -17.27
C PHE A 157 2.89 6.38 -17.40
N ALA A 158 3.18 7.12 -16.33
CA ALA A 158 2.88 8.51 -16.12
C ALA A 158 3.99 9.16 -15.29
N GLN A 159 4.25 10.44 -15.54
CA GLN A 159 5.22 11.21 -14.76
C GLN A 159 4.81 11.39 -13.30
N PHE A 160 3.50 11.42 -13.02
CA PHE A 160 2.95 11.34 -11.66
C PHE A 160 1.87 10.28 -11.61
N VAL A 161 1.84 9.50 -10.54
CA VAL A 161 0.86 8.42 -10.32
C VAL A 161 0.19 8.61 -8.96
N ARG A 162 -1.13 8.49 -8.94
CA ARG A 162 -1.92 8.47 -7.70
C ARG A 162 -1.94 7.05 -7.15
N GLY A 163 -2.01 6.88 -5.84
CA GLY A 163 -2.19 5.59 -5.22
C GLY A 163 -2.78 5.70 -3.82
N GLN A 164 -3.57 4.72 -3.43
CA GLN A 164 -4.12 4.57 -2.09
C GLN A 164 -3.00 4.36 -1.07
N ALA A 165 -3.19 4.76 0.19
CA ALA A 165 -2.18 4.64 1.24
C ALA A 165 -1.49 3.26 1.31
N PRO A 166 -2.22 2.11 1.24
CA PRO A 166 -1.60 0.78 1.34
C PRO A 166 -0.77 0.37 0.11
N GLN A 167 -0.90 1.06 -1.02
CA GLN A 167 -0.11 0.77 -2.22
C GLN A 167 1.36 1.17 -2.09
N TRP A 168 1.67 2.10 -1.19
CA TRP A 168 3.01 2.66 -1.05
C TRP A 168 3.86 1.82 -0.09
N LEU A 169 4.62 0.91 -0.67
CA LEU A 169 5.56 0.05 0.06
C LEU A 169 6.92 0.74 0.20
N ALA A 170 7.70 0.30 1.21
CA ALA A 170 9.07 0.77 1.38
C ALA A 170 9.95 0.34 0.20
N HIS A 171 10.90 1.19 -0.18
CA HIS A 171 11.96 0.81 -1.10
C HIS A 171 13.13 0.18 -0.33
N SER A 172 13.63 -0.96 -0.82
CA SER A 172 14.80 -1.63 -0.27
C SER A 172 16.09 -0.99 -0.80
N GLU A 173 16.97 -0.52 0.09
CA GLU A 173 18.29 0.01 -0.30
C GLU A 173 19.24 -1.06 -0.88
N ARG A 174 18.86 -2.35 -0.82
CA ARG A 174 19.58 -3.42 -1.52
C ARG A 174 19.34 -3.40 -3.04
N LEU A 175 18.30 -2.72 -3.48
CA LEU A 175 17.93 -2.61 -4.89
C LEU A 175 18.34 -1.26 -5.46
N THR A 176 18.74 -1.25 -6.72
CA THR A 176 18.67 -0.03 -7.53
C THR A 176 17.22 0.41 -7.73
N LEU A 177 17.00 1.69 -8.06
CA LEU A 177 15.65 2.19 -8.33
C LEU A 177 14.99 1.46 -9.51
N ALA A 178 15.78 1.13 -10.54
CA ALA A 178 15.35 0.33 -11.67
C ALA A 178 14.88 -1.07 -11.22
N GLU A 179 15.69 -1.80 -10.45
CA GLU A 179 15.32 -3.10 -9.88
C GLU A 179 14.05 -3.00 -9.03
N GLY A 180 13.95 -1.98 -8.17
CA GLY A 180 12.81 -1.73 -7.31
C GLY A 180 11.49 -1.55 -8.06
N SER A 181 11.53 -1.12 -9.32
CA SER A 181 10.33 -0.92 -10.15
C SER A 181 9.88 -2.17 -10.90
N SER A 182 10.75 -3.19 -10.99
CA SER A 182 10.65 -4.26 -12.00
C SER A 182 10.05 -5.58 -11.51
N PHE A 183 9.72 -5.68 -10.22
CA PHE A 183 9.27 -6.94 -9.61
C PHE A 183 7.80 -6.94 -9.19
N MET A 184 7.20 -5.76 -9.03
CA MET A 184 5.78 -5.64 -8.70
C MET A 184 4.92 -6.21 -9.82
N LEU A 185 3.72 -6.63 -9.47
CA LEU A 185 2.81 -7.53 -10.17
C LEU A 185 3.30 -8.98 -10.24
N ASP A 186 4.55 -9.23 -10.61
CA ASP A 186 5.03 -10.59 -10.86
C ASP A 186 5.37 -11.35 -9.57
N LEU A 187 6.19 -10.75 -8.69
CA LEU A 187 6.72 -11.44 -7.52
C LEU A 187 5.63 -11.73 -6.48
N GLU A 188 4.79 -10.75 -6.17
CA GLU A 188 3.75 -10.91 -5.15
C GLU A 188 2.62 -11.84 -5.62
N THR A 189 2.33 -11.89 -6.92
CA THR A 189 1.44 -12.90 -7.52
C THR A 189 1.94 -14.30 -7.22
N VAL A 190 3.23 -14.53 -7.46
CA VAL A 190 3.86 -15.82 -7.24
C VAL A 190 3.97 -16.14 -5.76
N TYR A 191 4.30 -15.16 -4.92
CA TYR A 191 4.40 -15.34 -3.48
C TYR A 191 3.08 -15.87 -2.93
N LYS A 192 1.95 -15.20 -3.20
CA LYS A 192 0.63 -15.68 -2.79
C LYS A 192 0.33 -17.06 -3.36
N ALA A 193 0.57 -17.26 -4.66
CA ALA A 193 0.29 -18.53 -5.33
C ALA A 193 1.02 -19.71 -4.68
N LEU A 194 2.28 -19.54 -4.31
CA LEU A 194 3.10 -20.61 -3.74
C LEU A 194 2.94 -20.76 -2.22
N TYR A 195 2.82 -19.66 -1.48
CA TYR A 195 2.91 -19.67 -0.02
C TYR A 195 1.54 -19.81 0.63
N ASP A 196 0.53 -19.14 0.07
CA ASP A 196 -0.80 -19.06 0.68
C ASP A 196 -1.81 -19.98 -0.02
N VAL A 197 -1.75 -20.06 -1.35
CA VAL A 197 -2.71 -20.85 -2.14
C VAL A 197 -2.26 -22.30 -2.26
N ALA A 198 -1.08 -22.54 -2.86
CA ALA A 198 -0.53 -23.90 -2.92
C ALA A 198 0.05 -24.32 -1.56
N GLY A 199 0.60 -23.42 -0.75
CA GLY A 199 1.23 -23.80 0.52
C GLY A 199 2.39 -24.77 0.32
N VAL A 200 3.33 -24.45 -0.58
CA VAL A 200 4.52 -25.27 -0.87
C VAL A 200 5.30 -25.57 0.41
N ARG A 201 5.67 -26.84 0.57
CA ARG A 201 6.36 -27.39 1.73
C ARG A 201 7.77 -27.80 1.37
N HIS A 202 8.61 -27.90 2.40
CA HIS A 202 10.00 -28.32 2.26
C HIS A 202 10.09 -29.69 1.57
N ARG A 203 11.00 -29.81 0.59
CA ARG A 203 11.28 -31.01 -0.23
C ARG A 203 10.18 -31.48 -1.17
N GLU A 204 9.07 -30.75 -1.30
CA GLU A 204 8.11 -31.02 -2.37
C GLU A 204 8.74 -30.75 -3.74
N ARG A 205 8.33 -31.52 -4.75
CA ARG A 205 8.71 -31.33 -6.14
C ARG A 205 7.79 -30.33 -6.78
N VAL A 206 8.37 -29.22 -7.22
CA VAL A 206 7.62 -28.12 -7.85
C VAL A 206 7.99 -28.07 -9.33
N PHE A 207 7.00 -28.16 -10.20
CA PHE A 207 7.17 -27.94 -11.63
C PHE A 207 6.68 -26.54 -12.01
N VAL A 208 7.51 -25.78 -12.70
CA VAL A 208 7.21 -24.38 -13.06
C VAL A 208 7.12 -24.25 -14.58
N GLU A 209 5.95 -23.85 -15.09
CA GLU A 209 5.80 -23.45 -16.49
C GLU A 209 6.53 -22.14 -16.78
N GLY A 210 7.09 -22.02 -18.00
CA GLY A 210 7.71 -20.78 -18.44
C GLY A 210 8.76 -20.26 -17.46
N ALA A 211 9.55 -21.17 -16.87
CA ALA A 211 10.34 -20.94 -15.66
C ALA A 211 11.40 -19.82 -15.77
N ALA A 212 11.69 -19.34 -16.98
CA ALA A 212 12.62 -18.26 -17.25
C ALA A 212 11.95 -16.91 -17.63
N GLY A 213 10.61 -16.84 -17.64
CA GLY A 213 9.85 -15.59 -17.80
C GLY A 213 9.67 -14.84 -16.47
N GLY A 214 9.01 -13.67 -16.49
CA GLY A 214 8.84 -12.80 -15.30
C GLY A 214 8.33 -13.55 -14.06
N THR A 215 7.08 -13.99 -14.06
CA THR A 215 6.52 -14.78 -12.95
C THR A 215 7.20 -16.13 -12.76
N GLY A 216 7.50 -16.87 -13.83
CA GLY A 216 8.14 -18.19 -13.74
C GLY A 216 9.49 -18.17 -13.02
N LEU A 217 10.31 -17.14 -13.26
CA LEU A 217 11.62 -17.00 -12.62
C LEU A 217 11.49 -16.70 -11.12
N TYR A 218 10.52 -15.86 -10.73
CA TYR A 218 10.20 -15.67 -9.32
C TYR A 218 9.61 -16.94 -8.69
N ALA A 219 8.85 -17.75 -9.44
CA ALA A 219 8.32 -19.01 -8.92
C ALA A 219 9.44 -20.01 -8.60
N VAL A 220 10.48 -20.08 -9.45
CA VAL A 220 11.69 -20.86 -9.15
C VAL A 220 12.35 -20.36 -7.87
N ALA A 221 12.57 -19.05 -7.74
CA ALA A 221 13.25 -18.47 -6.57
C ALA A 221 12.45 -18.69 -5.27
N CYS A 222 11.15 -18.40 -5.28
CA CYS A 222 10.25 -18.56 -4.13
C CYS A 222 10.10 -20.04 -3.71
N ALA A 223 9.94 -20.96 -4.66
CA ALA A 223 9.88 -22.39 -4.36
C ALA A 223 11.20 -22.91 -3.79
N THR A 224 12.33 -22.48 -4.36
CA THR A 224 13.68 -22.82 -3.85
C THR A 224 13.89 -22.28 -2.44
N LEU A 225 13.44 -21.05 -2.16
CA LEU A 225 13.52 -20.45 -0.82
C LEU A 225 12.73 -21.24 0.23
N ARG A 226 11.63 -21.89 -0.15
CA ARG A 226 10.88 -22.85 0.69
C ARG A 226 11.55 -24.22 0.82
N GLY A 227 12.69 -24.42 0.16
CA GLY A 227 13.44 -25.67 0.10
C GLY A 227 12.75 -26.74 -0.76
N ALA A 228 11.97 -26.35 -1.76
CA ALA A 228 11.40 -27.26 -2.74
C ALA A 228 12.44 -27.72 -3.77
N LEU A 229 12.16 -28.85 -4.44
CA LEU A 229 12.96 -29.37 -5.54
C LEU A 229 12.33 -28.92 -6.85
N VAL A 230 12.91 -27.90 -7.49
CA VAL A 230 12.28 -27.22 -8.62
C VAL A 230 12.75 -27.81 -9.96
N THR A 231 11.79 -28.12 -10.85
CA THR A 231 12.02 -28.40 -12.27
C THR A 231 11.31 -27.35 -13.12
N GLY A 232 12.01 -26.71 -14.05
CA GLY A 232 11.43 -25.68 -14.91
C GLY A 232 11.20 -26.13 -16.35
N LEU A 233 10.08 -25.74 -16.95
CA LEU A 233 9.84 -25.85 -18.39
C LEU A 233 10.42 -24.62 -19.11
N VAL A 234 11.35 -24.83 -20.02
CA VAL A 234 12.07 -23.78 -20.76
C VAL A 234 11.96 -23.99 -22.28
N SER A 235 12.54 -23.08 -23.06
CA SER A 235 12.52 -23.11 -24.54
C SER A 235 13.91 -22.88 -25.18
N SER A 236 14.97 -22.88 -24.36
CA SER A 236 16.34 -22.76 -24.83
C SER A 236 17.33 -23.14 -23.73
N ALA A 237 18.55 -23.50 -24.13
CA ALA A 237 19.65 -23.77 -23.20
C ALA A 237 20.06 -22.53 -22.36
N ALA A 238 19.89 -21.32 -22.88
CA ALA A 238 20.16 -20.09 -22.12
C ALA A 238 19.15 -19.92 -20.97
N LYS A 239 17.87 -20.18 -21.25
CA LYS A 239 16.80 -20.16 -20.24
C LYS A 239 17.00 -21.26 -19.18
N ALA A 240 17.49 -22.44 -19.59
CA ALA A 240 17.84 -23.52 -18.66
C ALA A 240 18.93 -23.10 -17.65
N ARG A 241 19.99 -22.42 -18.12
CA ARG A 241 21.06 -21.91 -17.24
C ARG A 241 20.54 -20.86 -16.26
N LEU A 242 19.72 -19.92 -16.74
CA LEU A 242 19.14 -18.87 -15.92
C LEU A 242 18.36 -19.42 -14.72
N ILE A 243 17.55 -20.46 -14.91
CA ILE A 243 16.78 -21.05 -13.80
C ILE A 243 17.65 -21.87 -12.84
N ALA A 244 18.73 -22.48 -13.35
CA ALA A 244 19.68 -23.21 -12.52
C ALA A 244 20.43 -22.26 -11.56
N GLU A 245 20.80 -21.07 -12.03
CA GLU A 245 21.37 -19.99 -11.19
C GLU A 245 20.42 -19.54 -10.07
N ARG A 246 19.10 -19.80 -10.22
CA ARG A 246 18.06 -19.53 -9.21
C ARG A 246 17.74 -20.74 -8.32
N GLY A 247 18.51 -21.80 -8.44
CA GLY A 247 18.39 -23.01 -7.63
C GLY A 247 17.43 -24.07 -8.18
N ALA A 248 16.97 -23.94 -9.43
CA ALA A 248 16.29 -25.05 -10.09
C ALA A 248 17.23 -26.26 -10.19
N ARG A 249 16.72 -27.44 -9.81
CA ARG A 249 17.46 -28.71 -9.88
C ARG A 249 17.55 -29.23 -11.32
N ALA A 250 16.52 -28.98 -12.11
CA ALA A 250 16.42 -29.48 -13.47
C ALA A 250 15.65 -28.55 -14.39
N ALA A 251 15.85 -28.73 -15.70
CA ALA A 251 15.13 -28.05 -16.76
C ALA A 251 14.65 -29.06 -17.81
N VAL A 252 13.46 -28.84 -18.36
CA VAL A 252 12.92 -29.58 -19.50
C VAL A 252 12.70 -28.60 -20.65
N ASP A 253 13.31 -28.87 -21.81
CA ASP A 253 13.16 -28.02 -22.99
C ASP A 253 11.91 -28.43 -23.78
N ARG A 254 10.90 -27.55 -23.83
CA ARG A 254 9.66 -27.81 -24.55
C ARG A 254 9.82 -27.84 -26.08
N THR A 255 10.98 -27.43 -26.59
CA THR A 255 11.29 -27.43 -28.04
C THR A 255 11.96 -28.71 -28.51
N ASP A 256 12.23 -29.66 -27.61
CA ASP A 256 12.69 -31.01 -27.97
C ASP A 256 11.74 -31.60 -29.03
N PRO A 257 12.25 -32.05 -30.20
CA PRO A 257 11.42 -32.64 -31.26
C PRO A 257 10.53 -33.79 -30.78
N ALA A 258 10.91 -34.50 -29.70
CA ALA A 258 10.08 -35.52 -29.08
C ALA A 258 8.75 -35.00 -28.53
N PHE A 259 8.62 -33.69 -28.31
CA PHE A 259 7.40 -33.03 -27.82
C PHE A 259 6.59 -32.34 -28.92
N ALA A 260 6.97 -32.52 -30.20
CA ALA A 260 6.23 -31.92 -31.29
C ALA A 260 4.75 -32.35 -31.28
N GLY A 261 3.83 -31.38 -31.23
CA GLY A 261 2.38 -31.61 -31.33
C GLY A 261 1.69 -32.14 -30.07
N ILE A 262 2.38 -32.35 -28.95
CA ILE A 262 1.77 -32.95 -27.75
C ILE A 262 1.07 -31.94 -26.83
N PHE A 263 1.44 -30.66 -26.94
CA PHE A 263 0.88 -29.55 -26.17
C PHE A 263 -0.39 -29.05 -26.87
N THR A 264 -1.49 -29.76 -26.64
CA THR A 264 -2.80 -29.47 -27.21
C THR A 264 -3.90 -29.69 -26.16
N PRO A 265 -5.04 -29.00 -26.29
CA PRO A 265 -6.23 -29.28 -25.47
C PRO A 265 -6.66 -30.74 -25.56
N VAL A 266 -7.36 -31.23 -24.52
CA VAL A 266 -7.91 -32.58 -24.51
C VAL A 266 -8.99 -32.71 -25.59
N PRO A 267 -8.90 -33.71 -26.51
CA PRO A 267 -9.89 -33.91 -27.55
C PRO A 267 -11.31 -34.14 -27.00
N LEU A 268 -12.30 -33.51 -27.66
CA LEU A 268 -13.71 -33.75 -27.40
C LEU A 268 -14.09 -35.21 -27.69
N ASP A 269 -13.65 -35.76 -28.83
CA ASP A 269 -13.89 -37.15 -29.21
C ASP A 269 -13.23 -38.14 -28.22
N PRO A 270 -14.02 -38.98 -27.51
CA PRO A 270 -13.48 -40.01 -26.62
C PRO A 270 -12.48 -40.96 -27.30
N ALA A 271 -12.67 -41.30 -28.59
CA ALA A 271 -11.79 -42.22 -29.30
C ALA A 271 -10.41 -41.62 -29.59
N ALA A 272 -10.29 -40.29 -29.63
CA ALA A 272 -9.02 -39.57 -29.79
C ALA A 272 -8.23 -39.42 -28.49
N ARG A 273 -8.89 -39.51 -27.33
CA ARG A 273 -8.26 -39.28 -26.01
C ARG A 273 -7.17 -40.32 -25.70
N GLY A 274 -7.37 -41.58 -26.07
CA GLY A 274 -6.35 -42.62 -25.87
C GLY A 274 -5.04 -42.32 -26.59
N ARG A 275 -5.12 -41.88 -27.86
CA ARG A 275 -3.94 -41.44 -28.64
C ARG A 275 -3.29 -40.20 -28.04
N TRP A 276 -4.09 -39.26 -27.55
CA TRP A 276 -3.59 -38.06 -26.87
C TRP A 276 -2.84 -38.40 -25.58
N VAL A 277 -3.35 -39.34 -24.77
CA VAL A 277 -2.65 -39.81 -23.55
C VAL A 277 -1.33 -40.47 -23.90
N GLU A 278 -1.31 -41.35 -24.90
CA GLU A 278 -0.10 -42.03 -25.34
C GLU A 278 0.97 -41.04 -25.83
N ALA A 279 0.58 -40.08 -26.67
CA ALA A 279 1.49 -39.05 -27.17
C ALA A 279 2.12 -38.20 -26.06
N GLY A 280 1.44 -38.02 -24.92
CA GLY A 280 1.97 -37.27 -23.78
C GLY A 280 2.94 -38.03 -22.89
N ARG A 281 3.02 -39.36 -23.00
CA ARG A 281 3.85 -40.19 -22.11
C ARG A 281 5.30 -39.75 -22.12
N VAL A 282 5.85 -39.50 -23.31
CA VAL A 282 7.23 -39.02 -23.48
C VAL A 282 7.55 -37.78 -22.65
N PHE A 283 6.59 -36.86 -22.50
CA PHE A 283 6.76 -35.67 -21.68
C PHE A 283 6.70 -35.98 -20.19
N THR A 284 5.68 -36.74 -19.75
CA THR A 284 5.55 -37.12 -18.33
C THR A 284 6.74 -37.96 -17.85
N GLU A 285 7.27 -38.85 -18.70
CA GLU A 285 8.46 -39.65 -18.43
C GLU A 285 9.72 -38.79 -18.36
N ARG A 286 9.88 -37.81 -19.26
CA ARG A 286 11.02 -36.88 -19.20
C ARG A 286 11.01 -36.06 -17.91
N VAL A 287 9.86 -35.52 -17.52
CA VAL A 287 9.73 -34.78 -16.26
C VAL A 287 9.99 -35.68 -15.06
N ARG A 288 9.44 -36.90 -15.06
CA ARG A 288 9.65 -37.88 -13.99
C ARG A 288 11.13 -38.27 -13.87
N ALA A 289 11.82 -38.47 -14.99
CA ALA A 289 13.25 -38.77 -15.02
C ALA A 289 14.09 -37.60 -14.43
N ALA A 290 13.72 -36.36 -14.74
CA ALA A 290 14.33 -35.17 -14.14
C ALA A 290 14.10 -35.03 -12.62
N ASN A 291 13.17 -35.82 -12.07
CA ASN A 291 12.72 -35.76 -10.67
C ASN A 291 12.95 -37.07 -9.91
N ASP A 292 14.02 -37.79 -10.27
CA ASP A 292 14.44 -39.06 -9.64
C ASP A 292 13.34 -40.15 -9.69
N GLY A 293 12.59 -40.21 -10.79
CA GLY A 293 11.54 -41.22 -10.97
C GLY A 293 10.22 -40.90 -10.25
N ARG A 294 10.12 -39.77 -9.54
CA ARG A 294 8.95 -39.44 -8.71
C ARG A 294 8.00 -38.44 -9.39
N PRO A 295 6.70 -38.44 -9.03
CA PRO A 295 5.72 -37.48 -9.55
C PRO A 295 5.95 -36.06 -9.01
N ILE A 296 5.25 -35.09 -9.60
CA ILE A 296 5.24 -33.70 -9.15
C ILE A 296 4.18 -33.49 -8.06
N ASP A 297 4.55 -32.77 -7.01
CA ASP A 297 3.65 -32.45 -5.88
C ASP A 297 2.89 -31.14 -6.14
N VAL A 298 3.58 -30.14 -6.73
CA VAL A 298 3.00 -28.82 -7.03
C VAL A 298 3.35 -28.39 -8.45
N VAL A 299 2.36 -27.92 -9.20
CA VAL A 299 2.57 -27.32 -10.52
C VAL A 299 2.20 -25.84 -10.48
N VAL A 300 3.05 -24.99 -11.04
CA VAL A 300 2.81 -23.56 -11.23
C VAL A 300 2.54 -23.31 -12.71
N SER A 301 1.31 -22.89 -13.02
CA SER A 301 0.82 -22.72 -14.38
C SER A 301 0.48 -21.28 -14.70
N SER A 302 0.79 -20.85 -15.92
CA SER A 302 0.43 -19.50 -16.41
C SER A 302 0.18 -19.44 -17.91
N VAL A 303 0.56 -20.48 -18.67
CA VAL A 303 0.47 -20.45 -20.13
C VAL A 303 -0.97 -20.69 -20.59
N GLY A 304 -1.70 -21.61 -19.97
CA GLY A 304 -3.12 -21.85 -20.24
C GLY A 304 -3.40 -22.98 -21.21
N ARG A 305 -4.41 -22.77 -22.08
CA ARG A 305 -5.08 -23.75 -22.94
C ARG A 305 -4.21 -24.88 -23.51
N ASP A 306 -3.03 -24.55 -24.03
CA ASP A 306 -2.22 -25.50 -24.81
C ASP A 306 -1.43 -26.47 -23.92
N LEU A 307 -1.06 -26.03 -22.71
CA LEU A 307 -0.22 -26.80 -21.79
C LEU A 307 -1.00 -27.37 -20.61
N PHE A 308 -2.09 -26.72 -20.19
CA PHE A 308 -2.75 -26.97 -18.91
C PHE A 308 -3.09 -28.45 -18.66
N ALA A 309 -3.59 -29.15 -19.69
CA ALA A 309 -3.90 -30.57 -19.58
C ALA A 309 -2.66 -31.43 -19.26
N ARG A 310 -1.52 -31.15 -19.90
CA ARG A 310 -0.25 -31.83 -19.65
C ARG A 310 0.32 -31.54 -18.26
N MET A 311 -0.05 -30.40 -17.71
CA MET A 311 0.42 -29.93 -16.41
C MET A 311 -0.32 -30.66 -15.30
N VAL A 312 -1.61 -30.94 -15.52
CA VAL A 312 -2.38 -31.88 -14.70
C VAL A 312 -1.79 -33.30 -14.78
N ASP A 313 -1.35 -33.78 -15.97
CA ASP A 313 -0.76 -35.12 -16.12
C ASP A 313 0.46 -35.34 -15.20
N LEU A 314 1.25 -34.30 -14.93
CA LEU A 314 2.45 -34.36 -14.07
C LEU A 314 2.15 -34.63 -12.58
N LEU A 315 0.96 -34.27 -12.10
CA LEU A 315 0.60 -34.36 -10.69
C LEU A 315 0.54 -35.81 -10.19
N GLY A 316 1.18 -36.05 -9.04
CA GLY A 316 0.98 -37.25 -8.25
C GLY A 316 -0.33 -37.22 -7.44
N SER A 317 -0.58 -38.31 -6.69
CA SER A 317 -1.67 -38.34 -5.71
C SER A 317 -1.45 -37.31 -4.60
N GLY A 318 -2.48 -36.54 -4.28
CA GLY A 318 -2.40 -35.37 -3.38
C GLY A 318 -1.79 -34.13 -4.03
N GLY A 319 -1.45 -34.17 -5.32
CA GLY A 319 -0.81 -33.06 -6.02
C GLY A 319 -1.73 -31.86 -6.21
N ARG A 320 -1.15 -30.68 -6.38
CA ARG A 320 -1.90 -29.44 -6.57
C ARG A 320 -1.31 -28.58 -7.68
N LEU A 321 -2.16 -28.13 -8.59
CA LEU A 321 -1.81 -27.14 -9.60
C LEU A 321 -2.36 -25.79 -9.17
N VAL A 322 -1.49 -24.78 -9.10
CA VAL A 322 -1.86 -23.38 -8.92
C VAL A 322 -1.63 -22.62 -10.21
N PHE A 323 -2.56 -21.74 -10.58
CA PHE A 323 -2.45 -20.94 -11.78
C PHE A 323 -3.05 -19.54 -11.62
N TYR A 324 -2.48 -18.60 -12.36
CA TYR A 324 -2.83 -17.17 -12.28
C TYR A 324 -2.85 -16.49 -13.66
N GLY A 325 -2.86 -17.28 -14.72
CA GLY A 325 -2.89 -16.79 -16.10
C GLY A 325 -3.17 -17.91 -17.08
N ALA A 326 -3.55 -17.51 -18.30
CA ALA A 326 -3.83 -18.43 -19.39
C ALA A 326 -3.58 -17.74 -20.75
N THR A 327 -2.34 -17.31 -20.99
CA THR A 327 -1.93 -16.56 -22.20
C THR A 327 -2.28 -17.21 -23.54
N SER A 328 -2.36 -18.54 -23.63
CA SER A 328 -2.64 -19.27 -24.87
C SER A 328 -4.14 -19.55 -25.12
N GLY A 329 -5.02 -19.14 -24.20
CA GLY A 329 -6.47 -19.34 -24.30
C GLY A 329 -7.12 -19.72 -22.97
N TYR A 330 -8.42 -19.47 -22.85
CA TYR A 330 -9.18 -19.49 -21.60
C TYR A 330 -10.10 -20.69 -21.40
N THR A 331 -10.41 -21.44 -22.45
CA THR A 331 -11.08 -22.74 -22.31
C THR A 331 -10.03 -23.76 -21.89
N LEU A 332 -9.98 -24.06 -20.60
CA LEU A 332 -9.09 -25.09 -20.09
C LEU A 332 -9.79 -26.43 -20.10
N THR A 333 -9.04 -27.44 -20.50
CA THR A 333 -9.49 -28.83 -20.54
C THR A 333 -8.48 -29.70 -19.83
N LEU A 334 -8.96 -30.77 -19.21
CA LEU A 334 -8.11 -31.76 -18.56
C LEU A 334 -8.80 -33.12 -18.56
N LEU A 335 -7.99 -34.17 -18.36
CA LEU A 335 -8.49 -35.50 -18.02
C LEU A 335 -8.43 -35.68 -16.51
N GLY A 336 -9.51 -36.17 -15.93
CA GLY A 336 -9.52 -36.54 -14.52
C GLY A 336 -8.60 -37.73 -14.24
N LYS A 337 -8.41 -38.01 -12.96
CA LYS A 337 -7.52 -39.07 -12.48
C LYS A 337 -8.29 -40.06 -11.61
N ALA A 338 -7.73 -41.25 -11.48
CA ALA A 338 -8.26 -42.26 -10.57
C ALA A 338 -8.20 -41.73 -9.11
N GLY A 339 -9.16 -42.16 -8.31
CA GLY A 339 -9.27 -41.79 -6.90
C GLY A 339 -10.73 -41.74 -6.48
N HIS A 340 -10.99 -42.02 -5.21
CA HIS A 340 -12.30 -41.89 -4.60
C HIS A 340 -12.13 -41.23 -3.23
N ALA A 341 -13.11 -40.43 -2.83
CA ALA A 341 -13.17 -39.81 -1.52
C ALA A 341 -14.63 -39.73 -1.07
N SER A 342 -14.84 -39.88 0.23
CA SER A 342 -16.16 -39.67 0.83
C SER A 342 -16.55 -38.19 0.84
N ALA A 343 -17.85 -37.91 0.94
CA ALA A 343 -18.33 -36.54 1.10
C ALA A 343 -17.73 -35.86 2.35
N ALA A 344 -17.63 -36.60 3.46
CA ALA A 344 -17.04 -36.09 4.71
C ALA A 344 -15.57 -35.67 4.53
N GLU A 345 -14.78 -36.48 3.83
CA GLU A 345 -13.38 -36.13 3.52
C GLU A 345 -13.28 -34.88 2.64
N MET A 346 -14.10 -34.78 1.59
CA MET A 346 -14.03 -33.64 0.67
C MET A 346 -14.55 -32.35 1.30
N TYR A 347 -15.60 -32.41 2.13
CA TYR A 347 -16.09 -31.27 2.91
C TYR A 347 -15.07 -30.82 3.96
N ALA A 348 -14.35 -31.74 4.60
CA ALA A 348 -13.26 -31.39 5.51
C ALA A 348 -12.10 -30.68 4.77
N ARG A 349 -11.73 -31.13 3.56
CA ARG A 349 -10.68 -30.49 2.75
C ARG A 349 -11.01 -29.05 2.33
N VAL A 350 -12.29 -28.72 2.19
CA VAL A 350 -12.73 -27.36 1.83
C VAL A 350 -13.12 -26.51 3.05
N ASP A 351 -13.03 -27.06 4.26
CA ASP A 351 -13.46 -26.43 5.52
C ASP A 351 -14.94 -25.99 5.47
N LEU A 352 -15.84 -26.92 5.13
CA LEU A 352 -17.28 -26.66 5.12
C LEU A 352 -17.78 -26.35 6.54
N ARG A 353 -18.45 -25.22 6.72
CA ARG A 353 -18.98 -24.72 7.99
C ARG A 353 -20.51 -24.72 8.00
N PRO A 354 -21.14 -24.72 9.20
CA PRO A 354 -22.58 -24.55 9.31
C PRO A 354 -23.09 -23.31 8.57
N GLN A 355 -24.32 -23.39 8.06
CA GLN A 355 -25.02 -22.34 7.29
C GLN A 355 -24.45 -22.01 5.91
N GLN A 356 -23.28 -22.53 5.53
CA GLN A 356 -22.77 -22.38 4.17
C GLN A 356 -23.67 -23.09 3.15
N GLY A 357 -23.76 -22.50 1.96
CA GLY A 357 -24.59 -23.02 0.87
C GLY A 357 -23.88 -24.14 0.12
N VAL A 358 -24.53 -25.30 0.00
CA VAL A 358 -24.02 -26.46 -0.73
C VAL A 358 -24.95 -26.80 -1.87
N VAL A 359 -24.42 -26.95 -3.08
CA VAL A 359 -25.16 -27.50 -4.23
C VAL A 359 -24.69 -28.92 -4.50
N VAL A 360 -25.62 -29.85 -4.68
CA VAL A 360 -25.32 -31.25 -5.04
C VAL A 360 -26.07 -31.62 -6.32
N TYR A 361 -25.36 -32.08 -7.35
CA TYR A 361 -25.99 -32.66 -8.54
C TYR A 361 -26.38 -34.12 -8.29
N HIS A 362 -27.63 -34.45 -8.65
CA HIS A 362 -28.27 -35.74 -8.47
C HIS A 362 -28.79 -36.28 -9.81
N GLY A 363 -28.89 -37.61 -9.94
CA GLY A 363 -29.38 -38.28 -11.14
C GLY A 363 -28.25 -38.62 -12.09
N LEU A 364 -27.07 -38.90 -11.52
CA LEU A 364 -25.84 -39.17 -12.25
C LEU A 364 -25.17 -40.43 -11.68
N THR A 365 -24.59 -41.22 -12.58
CA THR A 365 -23.68 -42.32 -12.26
C THR A 365 -22.27 -41.93 -12.69
N ALA A 366 -21.26 -42.68 -12.26
CA ALA A 366 -19.90 -42.52 -12.76
C ALA A 366 -19.78 -42.66 -14.30
N THR A 367 -20.77 -43.27 -14.96
CA THR A 367 -20.78 -43.49 -16.41
C THR A 367 -21.65 -42.52 -17.21
N GLY A 368 -22.52 -41.73 -16.57
CA GLY A 368 -23.41 -40.81 -17.26
C GLY A 368 -24.73 -40.54 -16.53
N VAL A 369 -25.70 -40.03 -17.26
CA VAL A 369 -27.05 -39.68 -16.75
C VAL A 369 -27.83 -40.92 -16.32
N SER A 370 -28.62 -40.78 -15.26
CA SER A 370 -29.56 -41.80 -14.79
C SER A 370 -30.91 -41.18 -14.45
N ASP A 371 -31.98 -41.81 -14.93
CA ASP A 371 -33.36 -41.48 -14.58
C ASP A 371 -33.84 -42.21 -13.32
N ALA A 372 -32.96 -43.01 -12.68
CA ALA A 372 -33.29 -43.70 -11.44
C ALA A 372 -33.70 -42.66 -10.37
N PRO A 373 -34.72 -42.98 -9.54
CA PRO A 373 -35.14 -42.08 -8.47
C PRO A 373 -34.04 -41.81 -7.43
N SER A 374 -33.18 -42.80 -7.17
CA SER A 374 -32.12 -42.76 -6.16
C SER A 374 -30.74 -42.64 -6.79
N ASP A 375 -29.87 -41.87 -6.13
CA ASP A 375 -28.46 -41.65 -6.45
C ASP A 375 -27.67 -41.68 -5.12
N PRO A 376 -27.18 -42.86 -4.69
CA PRO A 376 -26.57 -43.03 -3.37
C PRO A 376 -25.38 -42.10 -3.11
N THR A 377 -24.65 -41.70 -4.17
CA THR A 377 -23.50 -40.80 -4.01
C THR A 377 -23.95 -39.37 -3.73
N ALA A 378 -24.96 -38.87 -4.45
CA ALA A 378 -25.55 -37.57 -4.17
C ALA A 378 -26.27 -37.55 -2.81
N GLU A 379 -27.03 -38.59 -2.49
CA GLU A 379 -27.76 -38.71 -1.23
C GLU A 379 -26.80 -38.70 -0.02
N ALA A 380 -25.72 -39.49 -0.06
CA ALA A 380 -24.70 -39.46 0.99
C ALA A 380 -24.04 -38.07 1.14
N ALA A 381 -23.81 -37.36 0.02
CA ALA A 381 -23.27 -36.01 0.04
C ALA A 381 -24.24 -34.99 0.65
N ILE A 382 -25.54 -35.14 0.37
CA ILE A 382 -26.62 -34.32 0.94
C ILE A 382 -26.72 -34.57 2.44
N GLU A 383 -26.84 -35.83 2.87
CA GLU A 383 -26.95 -36.22 4.28
C GLU A 383 -25.77 -35.72 5.09
N THR A 384 -24.55 -35.89 4.57
CA THR A 384 -23.33 -35.40 5.23
C THR A 384 -23.33 -33.88 5.36
N ALA A 385 -23.74 -33.14 4.32
CA ALA A 385 -23.80 -31.68 4.37
C ALA A 385 -24.87 -31.18 5.36
N LEU A 386 -26.05 -31.81 5.38
CA LEU A 386 -27.11 -31.50 6.35
C LEU A 386 -26.66 -31.80 7.79
N ALA A 387 -25.95 -32.91 8.02
CA ALA A 387 -25.39 -33.26 9.32
C ALA A 387 -24.34 -32.25 9.82
N LEU A 388 -23.64 -31.58 8.91
CA LEU A 388 -22.72 -30.46 9.20
C LEU A 388 -23.44 -29.11 9.37
N GLY A 389 -24.77 -29.08 9.27
CA GLY A 389 -25.59 -27.88 9.40
C GLY A 389 -25.54 -26.95 8.20
N ALA A 390 -25.16 -27.45 7.02
CA ALA A 390 -25.12 -26.67 5.79
C ALA A 390 -26.51 -26.48 5.17
N ARG A 391 -26.67 -25.44 4.33
CA ARG A 391 -27.90 -25.19 3.56
C ARG A 391 -27.77 -25.84 2.20
N VAL A 392 -28.52 -26.92 1.98
CA VAL A 392 -28.33 -27.78 0.80
C VAL A 392 -29.40 -27.51 -0.26
N VAL A 393 -28.96 -27.26 -1.50
CA VAL A 393 -29.81 -27.25 -2.70
C VAL A 393 -29.43 -28.44 -3.57
N ALA A 394 -30.39 -29.31 -3.85
CA ALA A 394 -30.18 -30.43 -4.76
C ALA A 394 -30.63 -30.08 -6.18
N VAL A 395 -29.79 -30.35 -7.18
CA VAL A 395 -30.09 -30.14 -8.60
C VAL A 395 -30.31 -31.51 -9.24
N THR A 396 -31.53 -31.77 -9.70
CA THR A 396 -31.94 -33.06 -10.27
C THR A 396 -32.16 -32.97 -11.77
N ARG A 397 -32.12 -34.12 -12.46
CA ARG A 397 -32.44 -34.19 -13.89
C ARG A 397 -33.95 -34.09 -14.12
N THR A 398 -34.74 -34.79 -13.31
CA THR A 398 -36.20 -34.90 -13.46
C THR A 398 -36.95 -34.38 -12.25
N ASP A 399 -38.24 -34.11 -12.44
CA ASP A 399 -39.16 -33.72 -11.35
C ASP A 399 -39.40 -34.88 -10.36
N ALA A 400 -39.35 -36.13 -10.83
CA ALA A 400 -39.52 -37.32 -10.01
C ALA A 400 -38.39 -37.46 -8.97
N GLN A 401 -37.15 -37.19 -9.39
CA GLN A 401 -35.99 -37.15 -8.49
C GLN A 401 -36.10 -36.01 -7.48
N ALA A 402 -36.56 -34.82 -7.90
CA ALA A 402 -36.79 -33.72 -6.96
C ALA A 402 -37.86 -34.07 -5.90
N ALA A 403 -38.93 -34.76 -6.31
CA ALA A 403 -39.94 -35.26 -5.39
C ALA A 403 -39.44 -36.38 -4.46
N HIS A 404 -38.46 -37.18 -4.91
CA HIS A 404 -37.80 -38.19 -4.08
C HIS A 404 -36.97 -37.55 -2.96
N LEU A 405 -36.09 -36.60 -3.31
CA LEU A 405 -35.18 -35.95 -2.36
C LEU A 405 -35.89 -35.15 -1.26
N LYS A 406 -37.09 -34.64 -1.52
CA LYS A 406 -37.93 -33.99 -0.49
C LYS A 406 -38.29 -34.93 0.68
N ARG A 407 -38.12 -36.24 0.53
CA ARG A 407 -38.35 -37.24 1.60
C ARG A 407 -37.10 -37.57 2.41
N ILE A 408 -35.92 -37.14 1.98
CA ILE A 408 -34.61 -37.54 2.54
C ILE A 408 -34.09 -36.52 3.59
N GLY A 409 -34.60 -35.28 3.60
CA GLY A 409 -34.29 -34.30 4.65
C GLY A 409 -34.80 -32.88 4.36
N GLU A 410 -34.58 -31.95 5.30
CA GLU A 410 -34.93 -30.52 5.15
C GLU A 410 -33.92 -29.78 4.27
N LEU A 411 -34.07 -29.94 2.95
CA LEU A 411 -33.31 -29.18 1.96
C LEU A 411 -33.75 -27.71 1.93
N ALA A 412 -32.81 -26.80 1.64
CA ALA A 412 -33.14 -25.40 1.31
C ALA A 412 -33.98 -25.32 0.02
N GLY A 413 -33.82 -26.30 -0.89
CA GLY A 413 -34.73 -26.52 -2.00
C GLY A 413 -34.19 -27.53 -3.02
N THR A 414 -35.02 -27.83 -4.01
CA THR A 414 -34.68 -28.71 -5.14
C THR A 414 -34.89 -27.97 -6.44
N ILE A 415 -33.96 -28.10 -7.39
CA ILE A 415 -34.05 -27.54 -8.74
C ILE A 415 -34.06 -28.69 -9.74
N SER A 416 -35.17 -28.87 -10.45
CA SER A 416 -35.26 -29.85 -11.54
C SER A 416 -34.89 -29.19 -12.87
N LEU A 417 -33.89 -29.76 -13.56
CA LEU A 417 -33.45 -29.30 -14.88
C LEU A 417 -34.53 -29.52 -15.95
N GLU A 418 -35.36 -30.55 -15.81
CA GLU A 418 -36.57 -30.75 -16.62
C GLU A 418 -37.56 -29.57 -16.44
N SER A 419 -37.83 -29.17 -15.19
CA SER A 419 -38.70 -28.03 -14.91
C SER A 419 -38.12 -26.71 -15.44
N LEU A 420 -36.82 -26.48 -15.26
CA LEU A 420 -36.15 -25.31 -15.84
C LEU A 420 -36.17 -25.33 -17.37
N GLY A 421 -36.05 -26.51 -17.99
CA GLY A 421 -36.13 -26.70 -19.45
C GLY A 421 -37.48 -26.34 -20.05
N ARG A 422 -38.56 -26.39 -19.27
CA ARG A 422 -39.88 -25.91 -19.71
C ARG A 422 -39.97 -24.38 -19.75
N ALA A 423 -39.08 -23.65 -19.08
CA ALA A 423 -38.99 -22.20 -19.19
C ALA A 423 -38.37 -21.80 -20.54
N ARG A 424 -38.99 -20.83 -21.23
CA ARG A 424 -38.54 -20.40 -22.57
C ARG A 424 -37.08 -19.92 -22.53
N GLY A 425 -36.24 -20.57 -23.34
CA GLY A 425 -34.84 -20.16 -23.58
C GLY A 425 -33.79 -20.78 -22.66
N PHE A 426 -34.18 -21.61 -21.68
CA PHE A 426 -33.19 -22.35 -20.87
C PHE A 426 -32.62 -23.56 -21.63
N VAL A 427 -31.31 -23.75 -21.55
CA VAL A 427 -30.62 -24.91 -22.11
C VAL A 427 -29.61 -25.43 -21.09
N TRP A 428 -29.61 -26.74 -20.82
CA TRP A 428 -28.57 -27.38 -20.01
C TRP A 428 -27.46 -27.92 -20.92
N PRO A 429 -26.18 -27.56 -20.71
CA PRO A 429 -25.08 -27.94 -21.59
C PRO A 429 -24.70 -29.42 -21.43
N GLU A 430 -24.18 -30.02 -22.49
CA GLU A 430 -23.38 -31.26 -22.38
C GLU A 430 -21.95 -30.97 -21.92
N THR A 431 -21.37 -29.88 -22.43
CA THR A 431 -20.04 -29.35 -22.11
C THR A 431 -20.06 -27.83 -22.28
N MET A 432 -19.12 -27.13 -21.66
CA MET A 432 -18.97 -25.69 -21.86
C MET A 432 -18.57 -25.40 -23.32
N PRO A 433 -19.26 -24.49 -24.03
CA PRO A 433 -18.79 -24.03 -25.33
C PRO A 433 -17.39 -23.45 -25.24
N ASP A 434 -16.60 -23.68 -26.27
CA ASP A 434 -15.22 -23.22 -26.31
C ASP A 434 -15.18 -21.70 -26.49
N TYR A 435 -14.84 -20.97 -25.44
CA TYR A 435 -14.73 -19.51 -25.48
C TYR A 435 -13.73 -19.01 -26.53
N ASP A 436 -12.60 -19.69 -26.68
CA ASP A 436 -11.52 -19.25 -27.58
C ASP A 436 -11.88 -19.47 -29.06
N ALA A 437 -12.74 -20.45 -29.36
CA ALA A 437 -13.13 -20.81 -30.71
C ALA A 437 -14.54 -20.33 -31.10
N ASP A 438 -15.45 -20.17 -30.13
CA ASP A 438 -16.86 -19.79 -30.31
C ASP A 438 -17.34 -18.87 -29.16
N ALA A 439 -16.82 -17.63 -29.14
CA ALA A 439 -17.18 -16.64 -28.13
C ALA A 439 -18.68 -16.29 -28.14
N GLU A 440 -19.36 -16.36 -29.29
CA GLU A 440 -20.81 -16.13 -29.40
C GLU A 440 -21.60 -17.29 -28.79
N GLY A 441 -21.17 -18.53 -29.04
CA GLY A 441 -21.71 -19.72 -28.38
C GLY A 441 -21.54 -19.67 -26.88
N TYR A 442 -20.39 -19.22 -26.40
CA TYR A 442 -20.19 -18.98 -24.97
C TYR A 442 -21.15 -17.91 -24.42
N ARG A 443 -21.39 -16.82 -25.16
CA ARG A 443 -22.37 -15.78 -24.76
C ARG A 443 -23.80 -16.35 -24.69
N ARG A 444 -24.21 -17.14 -25.69
CA ARG A 444 -25.50 -17.85 -25.66
C ARG A 444 -25.59 -18.78 -24.45
N TYR A 445 -24.51 -19.48 -24.11
CA TYR A 445 -24.44 -20.32 -22.92
C TYR A 445 -24.55 -19.51 -21.61
N GLN A 446 -23.95 -18.31 -21.54
CA GLN A 446 -24.16 -17.43 -20.39
C GLN A 446 -25.65 -17.05 -20.22
N ASP A 447 -26.31 -16.68 -21.31
CA ASP A 447 -27.70 -16.21 -21.30
C ASP A 447 -28.71 -17.33 -21.08
N ALA A 448 -28.53 -18.46 -21.77
CA ALA A 448 -29.45 -19.60 -21.76
C ALA A 448 -29.21 -20.59 -20.61
N THR A 449 -27.99 -20.64 -20.05
CA THR A 449 -27.66 -21.56 -18.96
C THR A 449 -27.28 -20.81 -17.69
N LEU A 450 -26.17 -20.07 -17.70
CA LEU A 450 -25.53 -19.60 -16.48
C LEU A 450 -26.41 -18.64 -15.69
N LYS A 451 -27.01 -17.64 -16.36
CA LYS A 451 -27.89 -16.65 -15.75
C LYS A 451 -29.15 -17.29 -15.13
N PRO A 452 -30.02 -18.00 -15.89
CA PRO A 452 -31.23 -18.59 -15.34
C PRO A 452 -30.95 -19.65 -14.26
N PHE A 453 -29.92 -20.49 -14.45
CA PHE A 453 -29.54 -21.49 -13.45
C PHE A 453 -29.00 -20.83 -12.17
N GLY A 454 -28.08 -19.88 -12.30
CA GLY A 454 -27.53 -19.14 -11.17
C GLY A 454 -28.60 -18.37 -10.40
N GLN A 455 -29.60 -17.79 -11.08
CA GLN A 455 -30.74 -17.15 -10.43
C GLN A 455 -31.62 -18.16 -9.66
N ALA A 456 -31.85 -19.35 -10.20
CA ALA A 456 -32.63 -20.39 -9.53
C ALA A 456 -31.93 -20.86 -8.24
N VAL A 457 -30.62 -21.13 -8.31
CA VAL A 457 -29.80 -21.49 -7.14
C VAL A 457 -29.76 -20.34 -6.13
N GLY A 458 -29.47 -19.12 -6.60
CA GLY A 458 -29.30 -17.95 -5.75
C GLY A 458 -30.54 -17.62 -4.92
N ARG A 459 -31.75 -17.78 -5.47
CA ARG A 459 -33.00 -17.58 -4.72
C ARG A 459 -33.14 -18.50 -3.51
N LEU A 460 -32.60 -19.71 -3.57
CA LEU A 460 -32.70 -20.71 -2.49
C LEU A 460 -31.60 -20.55 -1.45
N LEU A 461 -30.41 -20.10 -1.87
CA LEU A 461 -29.23 -19.96 -1.02
C LEU A 461 -28.96 -18.54 -0.52
N ALA A 462 -29.74 -17.54 -0.93
CA ALA A 462 -29.55 -16.16 -0.45
C ALA A 462 -29.65 -16.05 1.09
N THR A 463 -28.78 -15.22 1.67
CA THR A 463 -28.77 -14.81 3.08
C THR A 463 -28.46 -13.32 3.17
N GLY A 464 -28.49 -12.73 4.37
CA GLY A 464 -28.12 -11.32 4.57
C GLY A 464 -26.66 -11.02 4.20
N ASP A 465 -25.73 -11.94 4.47
CA ASP A 465 -24.30 -11.82 4.18
C ASP A 465 -23.89 -12.39 2.81
N ASN A 466 -24.76 -13.16 2.17
CA ASN A 466 -24.62 -13.67 0.80
C ASN A 466 -25.93 -13.42 0.00
N PRO A 467 -26.24 -12.17 -0.33
CA PRO A 467 -27.53 -11.80 -0.93
C PRO A 467 -27.74 -12.34 -2.35
N ARG A 468 -26.64 -12.68 -3.05
CA ARG A 468 -26.69 -13.32 -4.36
C ARG A 468 -26.87 -14.85 -4.28
N GLY A 469 -26.76 -15.43 -3.09
CA GLY A 469 -26.91 -16.86 -2.86
C GLY A 469 -25.90 -17.72 -3.63
N TYR A 470 -24.65 -17.25 -3.77
CA TYR A 470 -23.62 -18.07 -4.40
C TYR A 470 -23.31 -19.29 -3.52
N PRO A 471 -23.24 -20.52 -4.05
CA PRO A 471 -22.84 -21.69 -3.27
C PRO A 471 -21.39 -21.57 -2.80
N ASP A 472 -21.15 -21.89 -1.53
CA ASP A 472 -19.80 -22.00 -0.97
C ASP A 472 -19.13 -23.30 -1.45
N VAL A 473 -19.90 -24.39 -1.55
CA VAL A 473 -19.42 -25.68 -2.06
C VAL A 473 -20.39 -26.24 -3.11
N ILE A 474 -19.83 -26.81 -4.18
CA ILE A 474 -20.60 -27.53 -5.20
C ILE A 474 -20.02 -28.93 -5.33
N VAL A 475 -20.85 -29.95 -5.13
CA VAL A 475 -20.50 -31.34 -5.38
C VAL A 475 -20.79 -31.65 -6.85
N GLU A 476 -19.74 -31.62 -7.66
CA GLU A 476 -19.76 -32.08 -9.05
C GLU A 476 -19.62 -33.61 -9.12
N ARG A 477 -19.99 -34.15 -10.27
CA ARG A 477 -20.22 -35.57 -10.54
C ARG A 477 -19.47 -35.99 -11.79
N ALA A 478 -18.88 -37.18 -11.76
CA ALA A 478 -18.01 -37.66 -12.84
C ALA A 478 -18.77 -37.98 -14.16
N GLY A 479 -20.09 -38.16 -14.07
CA GLY A 479 -20.96 -38.50 -15.20
C GLY A 479 -21.30 -37.35 -16.15
N GLN A 480 -20.81 -36.13 -15.92
CA GLN A 480 -21.09 -34.95 -16.75
C GLN A 480 -19.88 -34.02 -16.88
N ASP A 481 -19.92 -33.09 -17.85
CA ASP A 481 -18.92 -32.03 -18.02
C ASP A 481 -19.56 -30.65 -17.82
N THR A 482 -19.97 -30.36 -16.58
CA THR A 482 -20.61 -29.08 -16.23
C THR A 482 -19.76 -28.23 -15.29
N LEU A 483 -18.45 -28.54 -15.21
CA LEU A 483 -17.50 -27.82 -14.36
C LEU A 483 -17.44 -26.32 -14.70
N GLY A 484 -17.58 -25.95 -15.98
CA GLY A 484 -17.73 -24.55 -16.40
C GLY A 484 -18.93 -23.85 -15.74
N THR A 485 -20.09 -24.51 -15.66
CA THR A 485 -21.28 -23.99 -14.98
C THR A 485 -21.05 -23.86 -13.48
N SER A 486 -20.53 -24.93 -12.87
CA SER A 486 -20.31 -25.03 -11.42
C SER A 486 -19.31 -23.98 -10.95
N THR A 487 -18.17 -23.86 -11.63
CA THR A 487 -17.20 -22.82 -11.33
C THR A 487 -17.79 -21.42 -11.52
N PHE A 488 -18.69 -21.19 -12.47
CA PHE A 488 -19.34 -19.87 -12.67
C PHE A 488 -20.17 -19.45 -11.47
N ILE A 489 -21.05 -20.34 -11.00
CA ILE A 489 -21.98 -19.99 -9.91
C ILE A 489 -21.34 -20.09 -8.51
N ALA A 490 -20.24 -20.82 -8.34
CA ALA A 490 -19.53 -20.91 -7.06
C ALA A 490 -19.12 -19.53 -6.53
N ARG A 491 -19.16 -19.37 -5.20
CA ARG A 491 -18.85 -18.11 -4.53
C ARG A 491 -17.46 -17.59 -4.91
N PRO A 492 -17.33 -16.32 -5.32
CA PRO A 492 -16.03 -15.72 -5.53
C PRO A 492 -15.16 -15.75 -4.27
N PHE A 493 -13.86 -15.99 -4.46
CA PHE A 493 -12.76 -16.01 -3.50
C PHE A 493 -12.71 -17.19 -2.52
N THR A 494 -13.85 -17.67 -2.05
CA THR A 494 -13.90 -18.77 -1.06
C THR A 494 -14.47 -20.07 -1.62
N GLY A 495 -15.21 -19.98 -2.73
CA GLY A 495 -15.99 -21.09 -3.29
C GLY A 495 -15.13 -22.25 -3.78
N ALA A 496 -15.65 -23.46 -3.58
CA ALA A 496 -15.03 -24.70 -4.00
C ALA A 496 -15.98 -25.60 -4.81
N VAL A 497 -15.43 -26.29 -5.79
CA VAL A 497 -16.08 -27.40 -6.50
C VAL A 497 -15.36 -28.69 -6.11
N VAL A 498 -16.09 -29.72 -5.69
CA VAL A 498 -15.53 -30.99 -5.24
C VAL A 498 -16.06 -32.16 -6.07
N TYR A 499 -15.21 -33.14 -6.36
CA TYR A 499 -15.60 -34.44 -6.91
C TYR A 499 -15.41 -35.55 -5.87
N LEU A 500 -16.34 -36.50 -5.82
CA LEU A 500 -16.28 -37.66 -4.93
C LEU A 500 -15.86 -38.95 -5.68
N GLU A 501 -16.31 -39.05 -6.93
CA GLU A 501 -16.16 -40.21 -7.79
C GLU A 501 -14.83 -40.21 -8.56
N PRO A 502 -14.36 -41.37 -9.03
CA PRO A 502 -13.27 -41.45 -10.00
C PRO A 502 -13.60 -40.67 -11.28
N THR A 503 -12.62 -39.94 -11.80
CA THR A 503 -12.76 -39.11 -13.01
C THR A 503 -11.78 -39.54 -14.12
N ASP A 504 -11.14 -40.71 -13.99
CA ASP A 504 -10.17 -41.19 -14.96
C ASP A 504 -10.76 -41.31 -16.37
N GLY A 505 -10.02 -40.81 -17.35
CA GLY A 505 -10.44 -40.78 -18.76
C GLY A 505 -11.61 -39.82 -19.08
N ARG A 506 -12.17 -39.15 -18.07
CA ARG A 506 -13.22 -38.14 -18.25
C ARG A 506 -12.59 -36.79 -18.53
N ARG A 507 -13.00 -36.20 -19.66
CA ARG A 507 -12.68 -34.81 -19.99
C ARG A 507 -13.58 -33.89 -19.18
N VAL A 508 -12.99 -32.89 -18.56
CA VAL A 508 -13.73 -31.75 -17.99
C VAL A 508 -13.21 -30.44 -18.55
N SER A 509 -14.06 -29.43 -18.59
CA SER A 509 -13.76 -28.12 -19.15
C SER A 509 -14.28 -26.97 -18.28
N PHE A 510 -13.53 -25.88 -18.22
CA PHE A 510 -13.94 -24.67 -17.50
C PHE A 510 -13.30 -23.41 -18.07
N TYR A 511 -13.92 -22.27 -17.74
CA TYR A 511 -13.44 -20.96 -18.15
C TYR A 511 -12.44 -20.42 -17.13
N ALA A 512 -11.18 -20.28 -17.54
CA ALA A 512 -10.05 -20.01 -16.66
C ALA A 512 -10.15 -18.72 -15.85
N PRO A 513 -10.53 -17.55 -16.43
CA PRO A 513 -10.61 -16.29 -15.68
C PRO A 513 -11.54 -16.38 -14.48
N ASN A 514 -12.64 -17.12 -14.62
CA ASN A 514 -13.61 -17.28 -13.56
C ASN A 514 -13.08 -18.12 -12.37
N VAL A 515 -12.05 -18.93 -12.57
CA VAL A 515 -11.40 -19.68 -11.50
C VAL A 515 -10.24 -18.89 -10.89
N TRP A 516 -9.26 -18.44 -11.69
CA TRP A 516 -8.08 -17.78 -11.13
C TRP A 516 -8.38 -16.40 -10.55
N MET A 517 -9.09 -15.53 -11.30
CA MET A 517 -9.35 -14.14 -10.87
C MET A 517 -10.20 -14.07 -9.60
N HIS A 518 -11.01 -15.09 -9.38
CA HIS A 518 -11.87 -15.22 -8.21
C HIS A 518 -11.39 -16.28 -7.23
N GLY A 519 -10.11 -16.70 -7.27
CA GLY A 519 -9.52 -17.59 -6.26
C GLY A 519 -10.29 -18.90 -6.00
N LYS A 520 -11.01 -19.42 -7.00
CA LYS A 520 -11.87 -20.61 -6.81
C LYS A 520 -11.01 -21.87 -6.78
N ARG A 521 -11.48 -22.88 -6.05
CA ARG A 521 -10.77 -24.15 -5.85
C ARG A 521 -11.57 -25.30 -6.46
N ILE A 522 -10.90 -26.20 -7.17
CA ILE A 522 -11.51 -27.41 -7.73
C ILE A 522 -10.74 -28.60 -7.16
N LEU A 523 -11.40 -29.41 -6.34
CA LEU A 523 -10.77 -30.53 -5.66
C LEU A 523 -11.32 -31.84 -6.24
N PHE A 524 -10.41 -32.63 -6.78
CA PHE A 524 -10.64 -34.03 -7.11
C PHE A 524 -10.20 -34.91 -5.93
N PRO A 525 -10.60 -36.18 -5.87
CA PRO A 525 -10.15 -37.08 -4.81
C PRO A 525 -8.63 -37.17 -4.66
N SER A 526 -7.91 -37.14 -5.79
CA SER A 526 -6.44 -37.36 -5.85
C SER A 526 -5.62 -36.13 -6.21
N PHE A 527 -6.20 -34.98 -6.56
CA PHE A 527 -5.47 -33.74 -6.84
C PHE A 527 -6.35 -32.50 -6.75
N ALA A 528 -5.76 -31.30 -6.80
CA ALA A 528 -6.50 -30.05 -6.79
C ALA A 528 -6.01 -29.07 -7.86
N ILE A 529 -6.93 -28.22 -8.33
CA ILE A 529 -6.68 -27.06 -9.19
C ILE A 529 -7.09 -25.82 -8.41
N LEU A 530 -6.15 -24.91 -8.25
CA LEU A 530 -6.25 -23.76 -7.36
C LEU A 530 -6.06 -22.48 -8.16
N GLY A 531 -7.12 -21.68 -8.25
CA GLY A 531 -7.03 -20.34 -8.81
C GLY A 531 -6.27 -19.40 -7.87
N SER A 532 -5.33 -18.63 -8.40
CA SER A 532 -4.68 -17.53 -7.70
C SER A 532 -4.73 -16.26 -8.54
N HIS A 533 -4.81 -15.11 -7.89
CA HIS A 533 -4.79 -13.82 -8.54
C HIS A 533 -4.08 -12.81 -7.64
N LEU A 534 -3.13 -12.08 -8.25
CA LEU A 534 -2.25 -11.07 -7.64
C LEU A 534 -1.90 -11.40 -6.18
N SER A 535 -1.98 -10.41 -5.30
CA SER A 535 -1.82 -10.52 -3.86
C SER A 535 -2.66 -9.43 -3.20
N ASN A 536 -2.63 -9.32 -1.88
CA ASN A 536 -2.97 -8.10 -1.16
C ASN A 536 -1.69 -7.32 -0.79
N ALA A 537 -1.86 -6.09 -0.27
CA ALA A 537 -0.74 -5.21 0.09
C ALA A 537 0.15 -5.80 1.19
N HIS A 538 -0.40 -6.59 2.11
CA HIS A 538 0.37 -7.23 3.18
C HIS A 538 1.33 -8.29 2.61
N GLN A 539 0.85 -9.15 1.70
CA GLN A 539 1.69 -10.12 0.99
C GLN A 539 2.78 -9.43 0.16
N ALA A 540 2.46 -8.30 -0.47
CA ALA A 540 3.45 -7.50 -1.20
C ALA A 540 4.51 -6.90 -0.25
N GLU A 541 4.12 -6.43 0.94
CA GLU A 541 5.05 -5.99 1.99
C GLU A 541 5.97 -7.14 2.45
N MET A 542 5.43 -8.36 2.58
CA MET A 542 6.24 -9.54 2.92
C MET A 542 7.32 -9.83 1.86
N CYS A 543 7.03 -9.61 0.58
CA CYS A 543 8.03 -9.71 -0.48
C CYS A 543 9.17 -8.69 -0.29
N VAL A 544 8.83 -7.42 0.02
CA VAL A 544 9.83 -6.38 0.32
C VAL A 544 10.70 -6.77 1.51
N ARG A 545 10.10 -7.31 2.59
CA ARG A 545 10.85 -7.78 3.77
C ARG A 545 11.82 -8.92 3.44
N LEU A 546 11.43 -9.85 2.57
CA LEU A 546 12.31 -10.93 2.11
C LEU A 546 13.49 -10.39 1.28
N ILE A 547 13.26 -9.35 0.49
CA ILE A 547 14.31 -8.65 -0.25
C ILE A 547 15.26 -7.95 0.72
N ASP A 548 14.74 -7.20 1.69
CA ASP A 548 15.53 -6.50 2.73
C ASP A 548 16.39 -7.45 3.57
N ALA A 549 15.85 -8.64 3.86
CA ALA A 549 16.58 -9.71 4.54
C ALA A 549 17.67 -10.36 3.64
N GLY A 550 17.63 -10.13 2.33
CA GLY A 550 18.50 -10.78 1.34
C GLY A 550 18.09 -12.21 0.98
N ALA A 551 16.88 -12.63 1.37
CA ALA A 551 16.35 -13.96 1.08
C ALA A 551 15.83 -14.10 -0.37
N LEU A 552 15.39 -12.99 -0.97
CA LEU A 552 15.02 -12.90 -2.38
C LEU A 552 15.90 -11.87 -3.11
N THR A 553 16.38 -12.24 -4.29
CA THR A 553 17.22 -11.37 -5.14
C THR A 553 16.47 -10.99 -6.41
N ILE A 554 16.30 -9.70 -6.64
CA ILE A 554 15.72 -9.15 -7.87
C ILE A 554 16.79 -9.13 -8.96
N HIS A 555 16.44 -9.56 -10.18
CA HIS A 555 17.34 -9.47 -11.32
C HIS A 555 17.39 -8.03 -11.84
N ARG A 556 18.56 -7.60 -12.33
CA ARG A 556 18.71 -6.31 -12.97
C ARG A 556 17.83 -6.22 -14.22
N PRO A 557 16.86 -5.31 -14.29
CA PRO A 557 16.01 -5.19 -15.47
C PRO A 557 16.76 -4.54 -16.63
N VAL A 558 16.30 -4.79 -17.85
CA VAL A 558 16.66 -3.95 -19.00
C VAL A 558 15.99 -2.58 -18.83
N ILE A 559 16.79 -1.51 -18.89
CA ILE A 559 16.32 -0.13 -18.70
C ILE A 559 16.10 0.52 -20.06
N HIS A 560 14.86 0.90 -20.34
CA HIS A 560 14.45 1.61 -21.56
C HIS A 560 14.31 3.12 -21.33
N ALA A 561 14.51 3.90 -22.39
CA ALA A 561 14.12 5.31 -22.41
C ALA A 561 12.60 5.48 -22.53
N TRP A 562 12.07 6.63 -22.13
CA TRP A 562 10.63 6.90 -22.15
C TRP A 562 10.01 6.73 -23.53
N GLU A 563 10.72 7.14 -24.57
CA GLU A 563 10.30 7.07 -25.98
C GLU A 563 10.22 5.63 -26.50
N GLU A 564 10.93 4.70 -25.86
CA GLU A 564 11.01 3.29 -26.25
C GLU A 564 9.90 2.43 -25.63
N LEU A 565 9.05 3.00 -24.75
CA LEU A 565 8.05 2.24 -23.97
C LEU A 565 7.15 1.37 -24.85
N ALA A 566 6.68 1.89 -25.98
CA ALA A 566 5.79 1.15 -26.87
C ALA A 566 6.51 -0.03 -27.54
N GLU A 567 7.77 0.14 -27.94
CA GLU A 567 8.59 -0.93 -28.53
C GLU A 567 9.00 -1.98 -27.49
N ALA A 568 9.30 -1.55 -26.26
CA ALA A 568 9.62 -2.45 -25.17
C ALA A 568 8.42 -3.37 -24.83
N ASN A 569 7.20 -2.82 -24.79
CA ASN A 569 5.98 -3.63 -24.65
C ASN A 569 5.68 -4.50 -25.87
N GLN A 570 6.07 -4.09 -27.09
CA GLN A 570 5.98 -4.93 -28.27
C GLN A 570 6.92 -6.14 -28.17
N ALA A 571 8.16 -5.94 -27.69
CA ALA A 571 9.11 -7.02 -27.45
C ALA A 571 8.64 -8.00 -26.35
N LEU A 572 7.89 -7.51 -25.37
CA LEU A 572 7.20 -8.33 -24.37
C LEU A 572 6.15 -9.24 -25.05
N TYR A 573 5.28 -8.68 -25.89
CA TYR A 573 4.26 -9.40 -26.65
C TYR A 573 4.85 -10.45 -27.61
N GLU A 574 5.93 -10.10 -28.33
CA GLU A 574 6.60 -10.97 -29.28
C GLU A 574 7.58 -11.96 -28.62
N ASN A 575 7.66 -11.98 -27.28
CA ASN A 575 8.55 -12.85 -26.51
C ASN A 575 10.04 -12.72 -26.92
N ARG A 576 10.47 -11.50 -27.28
CA ARG A 576 11.85 -11.16 -27.67
C ARG A 576 12.74 -10.68 -26.52
N HIS A 577 12.18 -10.55 -25.32
CA HIS A 577 12.87 -10.07 -24.13
C HIS A 577 13.50 -11.23 -23.31
N THR A 578 14.41 -10.87 -22.41
CA THR A 578 14.98 -11.79 -21.43
C THR A 578 14.96 -11.12 -20.06
N GLY A 579 14.42 -11.80 -19.04
CA GLY A 579 14.28 -11.20 -17.70
C GLY A 579 13.22 -10.10 -17.62
N THR A 580 13.32 -9.25 -16.59
CA THR A 580 12.39 -8.13 -16.35
C THR A 580 12.83 -6.87 -17.09
N MET A 581 11.91 -5.94 -17.29
CA MET A 581 12.13 -4.69 -18.02
C MET A 581 11.56 -3.50 -17.23
N THR A 582 12.17 -2.33 -17.38
CA THR A 582 11.71 -1.08 -16.79
C THR A 582 11.92 0.08 -17.75
N VAL A 583 11.18 1.17 -17.56
CA VAL A 583 11.34 2.42 -18.32
C VAL A 583 11.72 3.56 -17.38
N ARG A 584 12.63 4.44 -17.83
CA ARG A 584 12.90 5.73 -17.17
C ARG A 584 11.75 6.68 -17.44
N VAL A 585 11.23 7.30 -16.38
CA VAL A 585 10.15 8.30 -16.48
C VAL A 585 10.66 9.67 -16.04
N GLY A 586 10.69 9.94 -14.74
CA GLY A 586 11.25 11.14 -14.14
C GLY A 586 12.75 11.03 -13.82
N ALA A 587 13.36 9.87 -14.02
CA ALA A 587 14.78 9.63 -13.77
C ALA A 587 15.66 9.96 -14.98
N ALA A 588 16.80 10.60 -14.74
CA ALA A 588 17.89 10.70 -15.70
C ALA A 588 18.78 9.44 -15.65
N ALA A 589 19.55 9.17 -16.71
CA ALA A 589 20.45 8.01 -16.77
C ALA A 589 21.49 7.96 -15.63
N SER A 590 21.84 9.11 -15.04
CA SER A 590 22.72 9.18 -13.87
C SER A 590 22.15 8.49 -12.62
N LEU A 591 20.85 8.21 -12.59
CA LEU A 591 20.16 7.54 -11.48
C LEU A 591 20.08 6.01 -11.63
N ASP A 592 20.57 5.43 -12.73
CA ASP A 592 20.44 3.97 -12.96
C ASP A 592 21.15 3.12 -11.90
N GLY A 593 22.17 3.67 -11.24
CA GLY A 593 22.88 3.04 -10.13
C GLY A 593 22.41 3.48 -8.74
N ALA A 594 21.47 4.43 -8.66
CA ALA A 594 20.97 4.95 -7.39
C ALA A 594 20.10 3.91 -6.67
N ARG A 595 20.09 4.00 -5.35
CA ARG A 595 19.39 3.10 -4.42
C ARG A 595 18.69 3.86 -3.30
N THR A 596 19.16 5.06 -2.97
CA THR A 596 18.65 5.82 -1.83
C THR A 596 18.06 7.15 -2.26
N ALA A 597 17.16 7.70 -1.43
CA ALA A 597 16.57 9.01 -1.69
C ALA A 597 17.66 10.09 -1.71
N ARG A 598 18.69 9.97 -0.86
CA ARG A 598 19.84 10.87 -0.85
C ARG A 598 20.51 10.95 -2.22
N GLN A 599 20.83 9.81 -2.84
CA GLN A 599 21.45 9.78 -4.16
C GLN A 599 20.57 10.44 -5.24
N VAL A 600 19.24 10.31 -5.12
CA VAL A 600 18.30 11.00 -5.99
C VAL A 600 18.41 12.53 -5.84
N TYR A 601 18.35 13.02 -4.60
CA TYR A 601 18.50 14.45 -4.32
C TYR A 601 19.88 14.99 -4.71
N GLU A 602 20.97 14.25 -4.46
CA GLU A 602 22.33 14.62 -4.89
C GLU A 602 22.43 14.74 -6.42
N ALA A 603 21.84 13.80 -7.17
CA ALA A 603 21.78 13.90 -8.63
C ALA A 603 20.93 15.09 -9.11
N TRP A 604 19.98 15.54 -8.28
CA TRP A 604 19.24 16.77 -8.48
C TRP A 604 19.97 18.02 -7.98
N GLY A 605 21.20 17.91 -7.51
CA GLY A 605 22.02 19.04 -7.09
C GLY A 605 21.81 19.47 -5.64
N SER A 606 21.12 18.68 -4.82
CA SER A 606 21.04 18.91 -3.38
C SER A 606 22.37 18.58 -2.71
N ARG A 607 22.70 19.32 -1.64
CA ARG A 607 23.87 19.06 -0.78
C ARG A 607 23.41 18.68 0.63
N PHE A 608 24.24 17.94 1.35
CA PHE A 608 23.90 17.44 2.68
C PHE A 608 24.95 17.85 3.70
N LEU A 609 24.49 18.22 4.89
CA LEU A 609 25.29 18.43 6.09
C LEU A 609 24.79 17.46 7.16
N ASP A 610 25.62 16.52 7.57
CA ASP A 610 25.22 15.45 8.48
C ASP A 610 25.83 15.68 9.87
N GLY A 611 24.97 15.94 10.86
CA GLY A 611 25.28 15.82 12.28
C GLY A 611 24.76 14.49 12.84
N LYS A 612 25.04 14.23 14.12
CA LYS A 612 24.55 13.01 14.79
C LYS A 612 23.03 13.03 14.98
N THR A 613 22.52 14.20 15.33
CA THR A 613 21.14 14.44 15.77
C THR A 613 20.44 15.56 15.00
N VAL A 614 21.17 16.32 14.16
CA VAL A 614 20.60 17.31 13.24
C VAL A 614 21.24 17.12 11.87
N ARG A 615 20.43 17.12 10.81
CA ARG A 615 20.90 17.04 9.42
C ARG A 615 20.32 18.18 8.61
N ALA A 616 21.03 18.66 7.60
CA ALA A 616 20.54 19.64 6.66
C ALA A 616 20.62 19.13 5.21
N ARG A 617 19.54 19.32 4.43
CA ARG A 617 19.54 19.19 2.97
C ARG A 617 19.41 20.57 2.35
N ILE A 618 20.34 20.96 1.49
CA ILE A 618 20.35 22.27 0.82
C ILE A 618 19.98 22.05 -0.65
N ASP A 619 18.82 22.57 -1.04
CA ASP A 619 18.18 22.34 -2.33
C ASP A 619 18.23 23.60 -3.21
N PRO A 620 18.55 23.47 -4.51
CA PRO A 620 18.37 24.56 -5.47
C PRO A 620 16.89 24.82 -5.74
N VAL A 621 16.52 26.11 -5.77
CA VAL A 621 15.11 26.54 -5.92
C VAL A 621 14.70 26.60 -7.39
N ARG A 622 15.61 27.00 -8.28
CA ARG A 622 15.38 27.05 -9.72
C ARG A 622 16.63 26.55 -10.45
N ARG A 623 16.44 25.81 -11.53
CA ARG A 623 17.55 25.34 -12.36
C ARG A 623 18.33 26.53 -12.93
N GLY A 624 19.64 26.54 -12.71
CA GLY A 624 20.54 27.60 -13.20
C GLY A 624 20.48 28.91 -12.42
N ALA A 625 19.61 29.02 -11.41
CA ALA A 625 19.63 30.13 -10.48
C ALA A 625 20.43 29.76 -9.23
N PRO A 626 21.10 30.72 -8.58
CA PRO A 626 21.95 30.40 -7.44
C PRO A 626 21.15 30.20 -6.16
N GLU A 627 19.90 30.69 -6.04
CA GLU A 627 19.13 30.64 -4.79
C GLU A 627 18.86 29.22 -4.30
N MET A 628 19.09 29.01 -3.00
CA MET A 628 18.92 27.73 -2.31
C MET A 628 17.96 27.85 -1.13
N VAL A 629 17.31 26.75 -0.78
CA VAL A 629 16.55 26.56 0.46
C VAL A 629 17.17 25.40 1.24
N ALA A 630 17.31 25.53 2.55
CA ALA A 630 17.81 24.45 3.40
C ALA A 630 16.67 23.82 4.21
N LEU A 631 16.58 22.50 4.25
CA LEU A 631 15.76 21.73 5.19
C LEU A 631 16.64 21.23 6.33
N LEU A 632 16.52 21.85 7.50
CA LEU A 632 17.16 21.46 8.75
C LEU A 632 16.23 20.53 9.53
N THR A 633 16.67 19.30 9.79
CA THR A 633 15.86 18.26 10.46
C THR A 633 16.51 17.80 11.74
N VAL A 634 15.79 17.89 12.85
CA VAL A 634 16.18 17.28 14.13
C VAL A 634 15.77 15.81 14.13
N ASP A 635 16.72 14.91 14.29
CA ASP A 635 16.54 13.45 14.31
C ASP A 635 17.27 12.85 15.52
N SER A 636 16.59 12.89 16.67
CA SER A 636 17.12 12.41 17.95
C SER A 636 16.12 11.42 18.58
N PRO A 637 16.06 10.17 18.08
CA PRO A 637 15.13 9.15 18.57
C PRO A 637 15.38 8.80 20.06
N PRO A 638 14.38 8.26 20.79
CA PRO A 638 13.05 7.87 20.32
C PRO A 638 12.03 9.03 20.27
N ALA A 639 12.34 10.17 20.87
CA ALA A 639 11.52 11.37 20.83
C ALA A 639 12.45 12.57 20.73
N ASN A 640 12.39 13.32 19.63
CA ASN A 640 13.27 14.47 19.37
C ASN A 640 13.26 15.42 20.56
N ALA A 641 14.35 15.45 21.35
CA ALA A 641 14.45 16.23 22.57
C ALA A 641 15.69 17.12 22.53
N LEU A 642 15.57 18.34 23.07
CA LEU A 642 16.65 19.32 23.09
C LEU A 642 17.60 19.03 24.25
N GLY A 643 18.56 18.13 23.98
CA GLY A 643 19.70 17.86 24.85
C GLY A 643 20.98 18.53 24.36
N ALA A 644 22.09 18.32 25.08
CA ALA A 644 23.39 18.90 24.73
C ALA A 644 23.83 18.57 23.29
N GLU A 645 23.72 17.30 22.86
CA GLU A 645 24.14 16.88 21.51
C GLU A 645 23.34 17.57 20.40
N VAL A 646 22.03 17.74 20.60
CA VAL A 646 21.16 18.44 19.64
C VAL A 646 21.55 19.92 19.55
N PHE A 647 21.86 20.58 20.66
CA PHE A 647 22.35 21.96 20.62
C PHE A 647 23.72 22.08 19.94
N ASP A 648 24.64 21.15 20.19
CA ASP A 648 25.94 21.12 19.52
C ASP A 648 25.78 21.00 17.99
N ASP A 649 24.91 20.10 17.54
CA ASP A 649 24.62 19.91 16.12
C ASP A 649 23.83 21.09 15.51
N LEU A 650 22.87 21.67 16.23
CA LEU A 650 22.16 22.88 15.79
C LEU A 650 23.15 24.03 15.57
N GLU A 651 24.02 24.33 16.54
CA GLU A 651 25.01 25.40 16.42
C GLU A 651 25.92 25.20 15.21
N ARG A 652 26.44 23.98 15.01
CA ARG A 652 27.24 23.63 13.81
C ARG A 652 26.48 23.81 12.51
N ALA A 653 25.22 23.37 12.46
CA ALA A 653 24.41 23.51 11.26
C ALA A 653 24.10 24.99 10.96
N LEU A 654 23.81 25.79 11.99
CA LEU A 654 23.62 27.23 11.86
C LEU A 654 24.90 27.93 11.37
N ASP A 655 26.08 27.55 11.87
CA ASP A 655 27.37 28.07 11.38
C ASP A 655 27.56 27.80 9.89
N ALA A 656 27.31 26.56 9.48
CA ALA A 656 27.42 26.17 8.08
C ALA A 656 26.40 26.95 7.21
N LEU A 657 25.13 27.01 7.62
CA LEU A 657 24.08 27.69 6.85
C LEU A 657 24.27 29.22 6.79
N ASP A 658 24.77 29.87 7.83
CA ASP A 658 25.10 31.31 7.81
C ASP A 658 26.26 31.63 6.84
N SER A 659 27.16 30.67 6.61
CA SER A 659 28.26 30.78 5.66
C SER A 659 27.82 30.56 4.20
N GLU A 660 26.65 29.96 3.98
CA GLU A 660 26.12 29.66 2.65
C GLU A 660 25.52 30.91 1.99
N ARG A 661 26.32 31.56 1.12
CA ARG A 661 25.95 32.81 0.43
C ARG A 661 24.59 32.78 -0.27
N TYR A 662 24.17 31.61 -0.75
CA TYR A 662 22.99 31.49 -1.60
C TYR A 662 21.76 30.89 -0.91
N VAL A 663 21.86 30.47 0.35
CA VAL A 663 20.69 30.07 1.12
C VAL A 663 19.85 31.32 1.40
N ARG A 664 18.56 31.25 1.06
CA ARG A 664 17.61 32.37 1.20
C ARG A 664 16.51 32.11 2.23
N ALA A 665 16.25 30.85 2.55
CA ALA A 665 15.34 30.46 3.61
C ALA A 665 15.76 29.09 4.17
N VAL A 666 15.44 28.85 5.43
CA VAL A 666 15.65 27.56 6.10
C VAL A 666 14.30 27.03 6.58
N VAL A 667 13.98 25.77 6.33
CA VAL A 667 12.86 25.06 6.94
C VAL A 667 13.40 24.22 8.09
N LEU A 668 12.86 24.39 9.28
CA LEU A 668 13.17 23.57 10.45
C LEU A 668 12.06 22.54 10.66
N ALA A 669 12.40 21.26 10.72
CA ALA A 669 11.49 20.14 10.90
C ALA A 669 12.02 19.10 11.91
N GLY A 670 11.16 18.18 12.34
CA GLY A 670 11.56 16.98 13.10
C GLY A 670 11.44 15.72 12.27
N ALA A 671 12.36 14.77 12.45
CA ALA A 671 12.25 13.42 11.90
C ALA A 671 11.21 12.60 12.68
N GLY A 672 10.72 11.51 12.10
CA GLY A 672 9.70 10.68 12.74
C GLY A 672 8.32 11.36 12.84
N SER A 673 7.50 10.99 13.82
CA SER A 673 6.09 11.40 13.90
C SER A 673 5.86 12.72 14.63
N MET A 674 6.92 13.43 15.02
CA MET A 674 6.85 14.65 15.82
C MET A 674 7.95 15.66 15.46
N PHE A 675 7.70 16.93 15.73
CA PHE A 675 8.66 18.01 15.61
C PHE A 675 9.74 17.90 16.70
N VAL A 676 9.46 18.41 17.90
CA VAL A 676 10.38 18.37 19.06
C VAL A 676 9.54 18.29 20.34
N ALA A 677 9.79 17.27 21.15
CA ALA A 677 9.04 16.94 22.37
C ALA A 677 9.24 17.91 23.53
N GLY A 678 10.35 18.66 23.51
CA GLY A 678 10.77 19.53 24.62
C GLY A 678 12.25 19.38 24.93
N ALA A 679 12.66 19.85 26.10
CA ALA A 679 13.99 19.62 26.64
C ALA A 679 14.19 18.13 27.03
N ASP A 680 15.44 17.67 27.05
CA ASP A 680 15.76 16.34 27.61
C ASP A 680 15.53 16.34 29.13
N ILE A 681 14.41 15.76 29.56
CA ILE A 681 14.00 15.71 30.97
C ILE A 681 14.98 14.86 31.81
N ARG A 682 15.64 13.85 31.23
CA ARG A 682 16.64 13.06 31.95
C ARG A 682 17.88 13.91 32.22
N GLN A 683 18.29 14.71 31.23
CA GLN A 683 19.36 15.68 31.41
C GLN A 683 19.00 16.72 32.47
N LEU A 684 17.78 17.27 32.44
CA LEU A 684 17.31 18.21 33.46
C LEU A 684 17.35 17.61 34.88
N ARG A 685 16.91 16.36 35.03
CA ARG A 685 16.92 15.65 36.32
C ARG A 685 18.33 15.40 36.86
N ALA A 686 19.31 15.24 35.98
CA ALA A 686 20.69 14.91 36.33
C ALA A 686 21.48 16.12 36.87
N PHE A 687 21.02 17.35 36.63
CA PHE A 687 21.69 18.53 37.17
C PHE A 687 21.46 18.67 38.68
N ALA A 688 22.57 18.78 39.41
CA ALA A 688 22.57 18.98 40.85
C ALA A 688 22.59 20.46 41.26
N ARG A 689 23.02 21.37 40.37
CA ARG A 689 23.18 22.80 40.69
C ARG A 689 22.32 23.68 39.78
N ALA A 690 21.73 24.72 40.37
CA ALA A 690 20.91 25.68 39.64
C ALA A 690 21.68 26.41 38.53
N GLU A 691 22.99 26.64 38.71
CA GLU A 691 23.81 27.33 37.72
C GLU A 691 23.96 26.51 36.42
N ASP A 692 24.04 25.18 36.53
CA ASP A 692 24.20 24.31 35.36
C ASP A 692 22.93 24.31 34.49
N VAL A 693 21.75 24.27 35.12
CA VAL A 693 20.45 24.39 34.44
C VAL A 693 20.25 25.80 33.87
N THR A 694 20.65 26.84 34.62
CA THR A 694 20.61 28.24 34.15
C THR A 694 21.50 28.41 32.91
N ALA A 695 22.68 27.80 32.89
CA ALA A 695 23.59 27.84 31.75
C ALA A 695 23.00 27.11 30.52
N LEU A 696 22.31 25.98 30.71
CA LEU A 696 21.58 25.30 29.65
C LEU A 696 20.47 26.18 29.06
N ALA A 697 19.63 26.79 29.91
CA ALA A 697 18.58 27.71 29.48
C ALA A 697 19.15 28.91 28.71
N ALA A 698 20.19 29.54 29.24
CA ALA A 698 20.87 30.64 28.57
C ALA A 698 21.48 30.22 27.22
N ARG A 699 22.00 28.98 27.10
CA ARG A 699 22.48 28.43 25.82
C ARG A 699 21.33 28.28 24.82
N ALA A 700 20.23 27.66 25.23
CA ALA A 700 19.06 27.49 24.37
C ALA A 700 18.51 28.84 23.88
N GLN A 701 18.34 29.81 24.79
CA GLN A 701 17.92 31.18 24.44
C GLN A 701 18.88 31.84 23.44
N ARG A 702 20.20 31.65 23.57
CA ARG A 702 21.19 32.17 22.59
C ARG A 702 21.04 31.50 21.22
N VAL A 703 20.87 30.18 21.17
CA VAL A 703 20.65 29.45 19.91
C VAL A 703 19.36 29.91 19.24
N PHE A 704 18.28 30.10 20.00
CA PHE A 704 16.99 30.56 19.47
C PHE A 704 17.05 32.02 19.00
N ALA A 705 17.75 32.89 19.72
CA ALA A 705 18.02 34.26 19.29
C ALA A 705 18.84 34.29 17.99
N ARG A 706 19.79 33.35 17.84
CA ARG A 706 20.54 33.20 16.59
C ARG A 706 19.63 32.78 15.43
N ILE A 707 18.76 31.78 15.63
CA ILE A 707 17.73 31.37 14.65
C ILE A 707 16.86 32.56 14.24
N ALA A 708 16.43 33.36 15.22
CA ALA A 708 15.62 34.56 14.99
C ALA A 708 16.33 35.64 14.17
N ALA A 709 17.66 35.74 14.28
CA ALA A 709 18.49 36.75 13.65
C ALA A 709 19.21 36.28 12.37
N MET A 710 18.98 35.04 11.93
CA MET A 710 19.60 34.50 10.72
C MET A 710 19.27 35.36 9.49
N LYS A 711 20.24 35.50 8.58
CA LYS A 711 20.04 36.22 7.31
C LYS A 711 19.00 35.52 6.43
N ALA A 712 19.03 34.19 6.43
CA ALA A 712 18.00 33.36 5.81
C ALA A 712 16.90 33.11 6.86
N PRO A 713 15.70 33.69 6.73
CA PRO A 713 14.62 33.47 7.70
C PRO A 713 14.29 31.99 7.83
N VAL A 714 14.05 31.58 9.07
CA VAL A 714 13.69 30.20 9.41
C VAL A 714 12.17 30.03 9.47
N VAL A 715 11.66 29.03 8.76
CA VAL A 715 10.26 28.60 8.75
C VAL A 715 10.15 27.29 9.52
N SER A 716 9.34 27.21 10.57
CA SER A 716 9.10 25.93 11.25
C SER A 716 8.02 25.13 10.51
N ALA A 717 8.27 23.82 10.36
CA ALA A 717 7.33 22.82 9.87
C ALA A 717 6.96 21.89 11.04
N VAL A 718 5.93 22.26 11.78
CA VAL A 718 5.50 21.53 12.98
C VAL A 718 4.51 20.44 12.59
N ASP A 719 4.97 19.19 12.68
CA ASP A 719 4.12 18.01 12.57
C ASP A 719 4.13 17.23 13.90
N GLY A 720 3.00 16.66 14.30
CA GLY A 720 2.85 16.03 15.63
C GLY A 720 3.09 17.00 16.80
N TYR A 721 3.99 16.68 17.72
CA TYR A 721 4.19 17.45 18.95
C TYR A 721 5.28 18.52 18.83
N ALA A 722 4.95 19.75 19.24
CA ALA A 722 5.91 20.79 19.63
C ALA A 722 5.59 21.25 21.05
N LEU A 723 6.27 20.69 22.05
CA LEU A 723 5.95 20.93 23.46
C LEU A 723 7.16 21.52 24.18
N GLY A 724 6.90 22.40 25.14
CA GLY A 724 7.92 23.01 25.98
C GLY A 724 9.05 23.65 25.16
N GLY A 725 10.29 23.26 25.43
CA GLY A 725 11.47 23.63 24.61
C GLY A 725 11.30 23.47 23.09
N GLY A 726 10.53 22.50 22.62
CA GLY A 726 10.21 22.34 21.19
C GLY A 726 9.23 23.38 20.67
N ASN A 727 8.24 23.78 21.50
CA ASN A 727 7.36 24.91 21.20
C ASN A 727 8.14 26.24 21.27
N GLU A 728 9.09 26.37 22.18
CA GLU A 728 9.97 27.54 22.28
C GLU A 728 10.85 27.66 21.03
N LEU A 729 11.44 26.55 20.55
CA LEU A 729 12.22 26.51 19.31
C LEU A 729 11.40 26.95 18.09
N GLN A 730 10.18 26.43 17.92
CA GLN A 730 9.35 26.82 16.77
C GLN A 730 8.90 28.29 16.87
N MET A 731 8.59 28.79 18.08
CA MET A 731 8.19 30.20 18.27
C MET A 731 9.30 31.18 17.90
N ALA A 732 10.57 30.78 18.06
CA ALA A 732 11.73 31.57 17.68
C ALA A 732 11.89 31.76 16.16
N CYS A 733 11.26 30.91 15.35
CA CYS A 733 11.31 30.99 13.88
C CYS A 733 10.58 32.24 13.37
N ALA A 734 10.95 32.69 12.16
CA ALA A 734 10.38 33.88 11.52
C ALA A 734 8.97 33.63 10.96
N TRP A 735 8.64 32.38 10.65
CA TRP A 735 7.31 31.95 10.19
C TRP A 735 7.02 30.54 10.68
N ARG A 736 5.77 30.26 11.04
CA ARG A 736 5.39 29.02 11.73
C ARG A 736 4.24 28.32 11.03
N VAL A 737 4.53 27.16 10.45
CA VAL A 737 3.57 26.29 9.78
C VAL A 737 3.32 25.07 10.67
N ALA A 738 2.05 24.75 10.93
CA ALA A 738 1.67 23.56 11.68
C ALA A 738 0.75 22.66 10.85
N GLY A 739 0.95 21.34 10.92
CA GLY A 739 0.01 20.37 10.35
C GLY A 739 -1.29 20.32 11.16
N ALA A 740 -2.38 19.88 10.55
CA ALA A 740 -3.69 19.79 11.22
C ALA A 740 -3.66 18.91 12.50
N ARG A 741 -2.82 17.87 12.53
CA ARG A 741 -2.62 16.98 13.69
C ARG A 741 -1.66 17.53 14.75
N ALA A 742 -1.08 18.72 14.53
CA ALA A 742 -0.08 19.24 15.44
C ALA A 742 -0.68 19.67 16.78
N GLU A 743 0.04 19.37 17.85
CA GLU A 743 -0.30 19.75 19.22
C GLU A 743 0.86 20.55 19.83
N LEU A 744 0.56 21.78 20.25
CA LEU A 744 1.52 22.74 20.78
C LEU A 744 1.22 23.07 22.25
N GLY A 745 2.24 23.26 23.09
CA GLY A 745 2.03 23.38 24.53
C GLY A 745 3.23 23.88 25.32
N GLN A 746 2.98 24.38 26.53
CA GLN A 746 4.00 24.67 27.55
C GLN A 746 3.69 23.83 28.81
N PRO A 747 4.03 22.53 28.81
CA PRO A 747 3.64 21.59 29.87
C PRO A 747 4.52 21.67 31.14
N GLU A 748 5.51 22.56 31.20
CA GLU A 748 6.55 22.65 32.24
C GLU A 748 5.99 22.75 33.66
N ILE A 749 4.86 23.42 33.83
CA ILE A 749 4.19 23.52 35.14
C ILE A 749 3.85 22.13 35.71
N ASN A 750 3.66 21.13 34.86
CA ASN A 750 3.43 19.74 35.26
C ASN A 750 4.68 19.09 35.90
N LEU A 751 5.87 19.58 35.54
CA LEU A 751 7.17 19.19 36.10
C LEU A 751 7.59 20.05 37.30
N HIS A 752 6.74 20.99 37.73
CA HIS A 752 7.02 21.97 38.79
C HIS A 752 8.10 23.00 38.42
N VAL A 753 8.27 23.26 37.12
CA VAL A 753 9.21 24.25 36.61
C VAL A 753 8.49 25.23 35.68
N ILE A 754 9.20 26.27 35.25
CA ILE A 754 8.69 27.23 34.26
C ILE A 754 9.22 26.89 32.86
N PRO A 755 8.62 27.40 31.77
CA PRO A 755 9.29 27.44 30.47
C PRO A 755 10.60 28.23 30.57
N GLY A 756 11.69 27.65 30.06
CA GLY A 756 13.04 28.11 30.36
C GLY A 756 13.86 28.56 29.15
N PHE A 757 13.44 28.28 27.91
CA PHE A 757 14.20 28.61 26.70
C PHE A 757 13.63 29.82 25.95
N GLY A 758 12.83 30.66 26.62
CA GLY A 758 12.27 31.90 26.11
C GLY A 758 10.74 31.89 26.01
N GLY A 759 10.06 30.83 26.43
CA GLY A 759 8.62 30.65 26.28
C GLY A 759 7.78 31.69 27.02
N THR A 760 8.21 32.13 28.21
CA THR A 760 7.53 33.22 28.95
C THR A 760 7.67 34.57 28.24
N GLN A 761 8.61 34.69 27.31
CA GLN A 761 8.91 35.92 26.59
C GLN A 761 8.31 35.96 25.19
N MET A 762 8.38 34.83 24.47
CA MET A 762 7.93 34.73 23.08
C MET A 762 6.41 34.63 22.95
N LEU A 763 5.78 33.83 23.80
CA LEU A 763 4.35 33.57 23.76
C LEU A 763 3.49 34.86 23.91
N PRO A 764 3.70 35.73 24.94
CA PRO A 764 2.94 36.97 25.05
C PRO A 764 3.22 37.96 23.92
N ARG A 765 4.44 37.98 23.35
CA ARG A 765 4.77 38.85 22.20
C ARG A 765 4.09 38.39 20.91
N LEU A 766 3.97 37.08 20.69
CA LEU A 766 3.21 36.53 19.58
C LEU A 766 1.71 36.83 19.69
N ALA A 767 1.15 36.69 20.90
CA ALA A 767 -0.21 37.10 21.19
C ALA A 767 -0.43 38.61 20.94
N ALA A 768 0.52 39.45 21.36
CA ALA A 768 0.48 40.89 21.11
C ALA A 768 0.56 41.24 19.61
N ARG A 769 1.42 40.57 18.84
CA ARG A 769 1.47 40.71 17.37
C ARG A 769 0.13 40.33 16.74
N ARG A 770 -0.48 39.22 17.18
CA ARG A 770 -1.79 38.78 16.67
C ARG A 770 -2.89 39.79 16.95
N ALA A 771 -2.90 40.40 18.14
CA ALA A 771 -3.83 41.47 18.49
C ALA A 771 -3.70 42.67 17.53
N ARG A 772 -2.46 43.10 17.26
CA ARG A 772 -2.16 44.24 16.36
C ARG A 772 -2.53 43.96 14.90
N ALA A 773 -2.28 42.74 14.42
CA ALA A 773 -2.43 42.39 13.00
C ALA A 773 -3.85 41.89 12.64
N GLY A 774 -4.59 41.29 13.58
CA GLY A 774 -5.79 40.50 13.29
C GLY A 774 -7.08 40.93 14.02
N GLY A 775 -7.09 42.07 14.71
CA GLY A 775 -8.29 42.61 15.38
C GLY A 775 -8.69 41.91 16.69
N GLY A 776 -7.83 41.04 17.25
CA GLY A 776 -8.07 40.44 18.57
C GLY A 776 -7.86 41.47 19.69
N GLN A 777 -8.64 41.39 20.77
CA GLN A 777 -8.40 42.23 21.94
C GLN A 777 -7.08 41.82 22.61
N MET A 778 -6.14 42.77 22.69
CA MET A 778 -4.81 42.58 23.31
C MET A 778 -4.90 41.89 24.66
N TYR A 779 -5.82 42.34 25.51
CA TYR A 779 -6.07 41.77 26.83
C TYR A 779 -6.41 40.27 26.76
N THR A 780 -7.39 39.88 25.95
CA THR A 780 -7.84 38.48 25.80
C THR A 780 -6.73 37.56 25.32
N LEU A 781 -5.94 38.01 24.33
CA LEU A 781 -4.84 37.19 23.80
C LEU A 781 -3.68 37.06 24.79
N LEU A 782 -3.38 38.11 25.57
CA LEU A 782 -2.39 38.05 26.65
C LEU A 782 -2.86 37.12 27.79
N VAL A 783 -4.14 37.14 28.15
CA VAL A 783 -4.73 36.18 29.12
C VAL A 783 -4.61 34.76 28.57
N GLY A 784 -4.97 34.52 27.31
CA GLY A 784 -4.84 33.20 26.68
C GLY A 784 -3.40 32.68 26.64
N ALA A 785 -2.43 33.57 26.37
CA ALA A 785 -1.01 33.25 26.43
C ALA A 785 -0.58 32.87 27.85
N LEU A 786 -0.91 33.69 28.85
CA LEU A 786 -0.56 33.40 30.25
C LEU A 786 -1.24 32.12 30.76
N ALA A 787 -2.48 31.86 30.37
CA ALA A 787 -3.19 30.63 30.69
C ALA A 787 -2.51 29.39 30.10
N MET A 788 -1.97 29.46 28.88
CA MET A 788 -1.23 28.34 28.27
C MET A 788 0.08 28.03 29.01
N LEU A 789 0.73 29.03 29.62
CA LEU A 789 1.91 28.82 30.47
C LEU A 789 1.54 28.17 31.82
N LEU A 790 0.35 28.49 32.35
CA LEU A 790 -0.09 28.06 33.67
C LEU A 790 -0.87 26.75 33.67
N ASP A 791 -1.56 26.38 32.60
CA ASP A 791 -2.48 25.25 32.63
C ASP A 791 -1.84 23.89 32.24
N GLY A 792 -0.63 23.92 31.69
CA GLY A 792 0.14 22.73 31.30
C GLY A 792 -0.47 21.93 30.15
N ARG A 793 -1.41 22.49 29.39
CA ARG A 793 -2.19 21.76 28.38
C ARG A 793 -1.71 22.02 26.96
N ARG A 794 -1.92 21.00 26.14
CA ARG A 794 -1.75 21.05 24.68
C ARG A 794 -2.89 21.82 24.01
N ARG A 795 -2.57 22.52 22.94
CA ARG A 795 -3.47 23.24 22.04
C ARG A 795 -3.37 22.61 20.66
N SER A 796 -4.49 22.43 19.98
CA SER A 796 -4.49 22.04 18.57
C SER A 796 -3.88 23.16 17.71
N ALA A 797 -3.40 22.81 16.51
CA ALA A 797 -2.89 23.78 15.53
C ALA A 797 -3.83 24.97 15.32
N ALA A 798 -5.14 24.74 15.20
CA ALA A 798 -6.14 25.80 15.04
C ALA A 798 -6.22 26.74 16.27
N ARG A 799 -6.16 26.20 17.50
CA ARG A 799 -6.14 27.01 18.73
C ARG A 799 -4.83 27.78 18.87
N ALA A 800 -3.71 27.17 18.49
CA ALA A 800 -2.40 27.83 18.48
C ALA A 800 -2.37 28.97 17.46
N GLN A 801 -2.97 28.79 16.28
CA GLN A 801 -3.11 29.85 15.28
C GLN A 801 -3.98 31.01 15.77
N ALA A 802 -5.10 30.71 16.46
CA ALA A 802 -5.96 31.74 17.06
C ALA A 802 -5.21 32.61 18.09
N LEU A 803 -4.28 32.02 18.85
CA LEU A 803 -3.40 32.73 19.79
C LEU A 803 -2.20 33.46 19.13
N GLY A 804 -1.95 33.26 17.83
CA GLY A 804 -0.81 33.82 17.11
C GLY A 804 0.50 33.03 17.23
N ILE A 805 0.44 31.83 17.82
CA ILE A 805 1.61 30.94 18.02
C ILE A 805 1.97 30.23 16.72
N VAL A 806 1.00 30.04 15.82
CA VAL A 806 1.14 29.48 14.49
C VAL A 806 0.66 30.52 13.49
N ASP A 807 1.38 30.72 12.38
CA ASP A 807 0.95 31.64 11.33
C ASP A 807 -0.01 30.92 10.34
N GLU A 808 0.33 29.69 9.93
CA GLU A 808 -0.46 28.89 8.96
C GLU A 808 -0.69 27.45 9.43
N VAL A 809 -1.91 26.95 9.23
CA VAL A 809 -2.24 25.52 9.43
C VAL A 809 -2.34 24.84 8.07
N ALA A 810 -1.44 23.89 7.80
CA ALA A 810 -1.43 23.12 6.58
C ALA A 810 -2.58 22.09 6.59
N ALA A 811 -3.32 22.03 5.48
CA ALA A 811 -4.46 21.13 5.33
C ALA A 811 -4.07 19.64 5.29
N ALA A 812 -2.87 19.32 4.78
CA ALA A 812 -2.37 17.96 4.67
C ALA A 812 -0.99 17.79 5.32
N ASP A 813 0.08 18.28 4.66
CA ASP A 813 1.46 18.09 5.11
C ASP A 813 2.15 19.41 5.48
N ALA A 814 2.65 19.51 6.71
CA ALA A 814 3.32 20.71 7.23
C ALA A 814 4.66 20.97 6.53
N LEU A 815 5.41 19.91 6.21
CA LEU A 815 6.74 20.03 5.60
C LEU A 815 6.66 20.60 4.19
N SER A 816 5.80 20.02 3.35
CA SER A 816 5.58 20.50 1.98
C SER A 816 5.09 21.94 1.96
N HIS A 817 4.18 22.28 2.87
CA HIS A 817 3.66 23.65 2.97
C HIS A 817 4.76 24.63 3.38
N ALA A 818 5.60 24.28 4.36
CA ALA A 818 6.74 25.09 4.79
C ALA A 818 7.82 25.23 3.70
N LEU A 819 8.11 24.17 2.94
CA LEU A 819 9.01 24.23 1.79
C LEU A 819 8.46 25.16 0.69
N GLY A 820 7.14 25.14 0.45
CA GLY A 820 6.48 26.06 -0.47
C GLY A 820 6.58 27.52 0.00
N VAL A 821 6.43 27.78 1.31
CA VAL A 821 6.68 29.11 1.91
C VAL A 821 8.15 29.52 1.71
N ALA A 822 9.09 28.64 2.04
CA ALA A 822 10.52 28.89 1.92
C ALA A 822 10.93 29.17 0.47
N ARG A 823 10.35 28.47 -0.52
CA ARG A 823 10.51 28.79 -1.94
C ARG A 823 10.05 30.21 -2.24
N ARG A 824 8.83 30.59 -1.83
CA ARG A 824 8.31 31.95 -2.08
C ARG A 824 9.20 33.02 -1.45
N ILE A 825 9.77 32.76 -0.28
CA ILE A 825 10.76 33.66 0.33
C ILE A 825 12.00 33.74 -0.57
N ALA A 826 12.55 32.61 -1.00
CA ALA A 826 13.75 32.55 -1.82
C ALA A 826 13.57 33.20 -3.20
N THR A 827 12.36 33.16 -3.77
CA THR A 827 12.04 33.77 -5.08
C THR A 827 11.55 35.21 -4.98
N GLY A 828 11.34 35.75 -3.77
CA GLY A 828 10.78 37.10 -3.57
C GLY A 828 9.27 37.19 -3.80
N GLU A 829 8.57 36.06 -3.87
CA GLU A 829 7.11 35.96 -4.06
C GLU A 829 6.33 35.94 -2.73
N PHE A 830 7.02 35.88 -1.58
CA PHE A 830 6.39 35.84 -0.26
C PHE A 830 5.93 37.23 0.17
N SER A 831 4.64 37.36 0.50
CA SER A 831 4.01 38.63 0.92
C SER A 831 3.74 38.74 2.42
N GLY A 832 3.99 37.68 3.20
CA GLY A 832 3.78 37.68 4.64
C GLY A 832 4.83 38.51 5.40
N ALA A 833 4.46 38.97 6.60
CA ALA A 833 5.39 39.70 7.48
C ALA A 833 6.20 38.71 8.33
N LEU A 834 7.42 38.40 7.89
CA LEU A 834 8.39 37.60 8.65
C LEU A 834 8.65 38.23 10.02
N PHE A 835 8.51 37.45 11.09
CA PHE A 835 8.62 37.95 12.45
C PHE A 835 9.01 36.85 13.43
N SER A 836 10.10 37.11 14.17
CA SER A 836 10.41 36.40 15.40
C SER A 836 10.18 37.32 16.61
N PRO A 837 9.53 36.83 17.69
CA PRO A 837 9.35 37.60 18.92
C PRO A 837 10.68 37.94 19.61
N LEU A 838 11.77 37.22 19.30
CA LEU A 838 13.10 37.49 19.86
C LEU A 838 13.81 38.69 19.21
N THR A 839 13.30 39.21 18.09
CA THR A 839 13.81 40.45 17.46
C THR A 839 13.10 41.72 17.97
N GLU A 840 12.03 41.59 18.76
CA GLU A 840 11.28 42.72 19.34
C GLU A 840 11.74 43.00 20.78
N ALA A 841 12.72 43.90 20.92
CA ALA A 841 13.29 44.28 22.22
C ALA A 841 12.40 45.23 23.04
N GLY A 842 11.33 45.78 22.43
CA GLY A 842 10.47 46.79 23.04
C GLY A 842 9.68 46.31 24.25
N THR A 843 9.29 47.27 25.09
CA THR A 843 8.38 47.05 26.22
C THR A 843 6.92 47.11 25.78
N LEU A 844 6.06 46.38 26.47
CA LEU A 844 4.62 46.32 26.29
C LEU A 844 3.92 46.55 27.62
N ALA A 845 2.70 47.11 27.57
CA ALA A 845 1.87 47.20 28.76
C ALA A 845 1.48 45.81 29.26
N PHE A 846 1.47 45.63 30.59
CA PHE A 846 1.00 44.42 31.26
C PHE A 846 -0.24 44.76 32.09
N PRO A 847 -1.46 44.72 31.51
CA PRO A 847 -2.66 45.30 32.11
C PRO A 847 -3.30 44.38 33.15
N ASN A 848 -2.72 44.31 34.37
CA ASN A 848 -3.25 43.55 35.52
C ASN A 848 -3.86 42.17 35.17
N VAL A 849 -3.31 41.47 34.18
CA VAL A 849 -3.88 40.21 33.66
C VAL A 849 -3.84 39.11 34.72
N GLU A 850 -3.02 39.28 35.76
CA GLU A 850 -3.01 38.43 36.96
C GLU A 850 -4.31 38.51 37.78
N ARG A 851 -5.13 39.55 37.59
CA ARG A 851 -6.43 39.71 38.25
C ARG A 851 -7.59 39.20 37.40
N ASP A 852 -7.31 38.75 36.18
CA ASP A 852 -8.31 38.08 35.34
C ASP A 852 -8.88 36.86 36.07
N THR A 853 -10.18 36.61 35.92
CA THR A 853 -10.85 35.50 36.61
C THR A 853 -10.26 34.15 36.27
N GLU A 854 -9.84 33.93 35.02
CA GLU A 854 -9.23 32.66 34.63
C GLU A 854 -7.81 32.51 35.19
N ILE A 855 -7.00 33.57 35.15
CA ILE A 855 -5.64 33.53 35.68
C ILE A 855 -5.65 33.37 37.20
N ALA A 856 -6.51 34.10 37.91
CA ALA A 856 -6.67 33.97 39.36
C ALA A 856 -7.07 32.53 39.76
N ARG A 857 -7.96 31.90 38.98
CA ARG A 857 -8.37 30.49 39.18
C ARG A 857 -7.19 29.53 38.98
N LEU A 858 -6.41 29.69 37.92
CA LEU A 858 -5.22 28.86 37.67
C LEU A 858 -4.18 29.02 38.79
N LEU A 859 -3.94 30.25 39.24
CA LEU A 859 -3.03 30.52 40.37
C LEU A 859 -3.53 29.91 41.68
N ALA A 860 -4.83 29.98 41.96
CA ALA A 860 -5.43 29.37 43.14
C ALA A 860 -5.29 27.83 43.12
N HIS A 861 -5.49 27.19 41.97
CA HIS A 861 -5.22 25.74 41.82
C HIS A 861 -3.77 25.41 42.16
N HIS A 862 -2.81 26.17 41.62
CA HIS A 862 -1.39 25.94 41.88
C HIS A 862 -0.96 26.25 43.31
N ALA A 863 -1.72 27.07 44.05
CA ALA A 863 -1.50 27.27 45.49
C ALA A 863 -1.94 26.05 46.32
N ALA A 864 -2.88 25.25 45.81
CA ALA A 864 -3.39 24.05 46.48
C ALA A 864 -2.55 22.78 46.20
N VAL A 865 -1.58 22.85 45.29
CA VAL A 865 -0.63 21.78 44.97
C VAL A 865 0.81 22.30 45.01
N PRO A 866 1.85 21.45 44.98
CA PRO A 866 3.27 21.89 44.96
C PRO A 866 3.71 22.58 43.66
N ARG A 867 2.96 23.59 43.18
CA ARG A 867 3.21 24.37 41.95
C ARG A 867 3.09 25.88 42.15
N SER A 868 2.94 26.36 43.38
CA SER A 868 2.79 27.79 43.68
C SER A 868 4.02 28.61 43.23
N ALA A 869 5.23 28.13 43.56
CA ALA A 869 6.48 28.78 43.18
C ALA A 869 6.68 28.91 41.65
N PRO A 870 6.56 27.83 40.84
CA PRO A 870 6.67 27.96 39.39
C PRO A 870 5.55 28.81 38.77
N ALA A 871 4.31 28.74 39.28
CA ALA A 871 3.22 29.58 38.79
C ALA A 871 3.48 31.08 39.03
N ALA A 872 3.98 31.45 40.22
CA ALA A 872 4.37 32.83 40.53
C ALA A 872 5.56 33.29 39.66
N ALA A 873 6.56 32.43 39.46
CA ALA A 873 7.72 32.73 38.63
C ALA A 873 7.35 32.96 37.16
N ILE A 874 6.36 32.25 36.62
CA ILE A 874 5.82 32.50 35.26
C ILE A 874 5.29 33.93 35.16
N VAL A 875 4.43 34.35 36.10
CA VAL A 875 3.86 35.71 36.10
C VAL A 875 4.94 36.77 36.26
N GLU A 876 5.92 36.54 37.15
CA GLU A 876 7.07 37.41 37.37
C GLU A 876 7.90 37.58 36.10
N ALA A 877 8.24 36.48 35.42
CA ALA A 877 9.04 36.47 34.19
C ALA A 877 8.33 37.17 33.02
N VAL A 878 7.03 36.88 32.82
CA VAL A 878 6.22 37.55 31.79
C VAL A 878 6.14 39.06 32.06
N ARG A 879 5.82 39.46 33.29
CA ARG A 879 5.71 40.89 33.65
C ARG A 879 7.04 41.60 33.42
N THR A 880 8.13 41.06 33.95
CA THR A 880 9.47 41.63 33.82
C THR A 880 9.85 41.78 32.35
N GLY A 881 9.60 40.73 31.56
CA GLY A 881 9.84 40.74 30.13
C GLY A 881 9.10 41.81 29.34
N LEU A 882 7.84 42.05 29.69
CA LEU A 882 7.01 43.03 29.00
C LEU A 882 7.31 44.46 29.49
N THR A 883 7.50 44.68 30.79
CA THR A 883 7.64 46.05 31.35
C THR A 883 9.09 46.54 31.43
N GLN A 884 10.06 45.64 31.53
CA GLN A 884 11.49 45.97 31.63
C GLN A 884 12.30 45.53 30.39
N GLY A 885 11.66 44.88 29.42
CA GLY A 885 12.24 44.51 28.14
C GLY A 885 12.68 43.04 28.03
N LEU A 886 12.91 42.60 26.79
CA LEU A 886 13.14 41.18 26.45
C LEU A 886 14.35 40.58 27.19
N HIS A 887 15.48 41.29 27.23
CA HIS A 887 16.70 40.79 27.87
C HIS A 887 16.55 40.59 29.38
N ALA A 888 15.87 41.51 30.07
CA ALA A 888 15.59 41.39 31.50
C ALA A 888 14.68 40.18 31.78
N GLY A 889 13.65 39.98 30.95
CA GLY A 889 12.78 38.82 31.04
C GLY A 889 13.50 37.48 30.81
N LEU A 890 14.30 37.37 29.74
CA LEU A 890 15.06 36.15 29.43
C LEU A 890 16.07 35.80 30.54
N ALA A 891 16.77 36.79 31.08
CA ALA A 891 17.73 36.58 32.18
C ALA A 891 17.05 36.11 33.46
N LEU A 892 15.89 36.69 33.81
CA LEU A 892 15.09 36.26 34.94
C LEU A 892 14.52 34.84 34.72
N GLU A 893 14.00 34.57 33.52
CA GLU A 893 13.46 33.26 33.14
C GLU A 893 14.51 32.16 33.29
N ALA A 894 15.71 32.33 32.72
CA ALA A 894 16.79 31.34 32.81
C ALA A 894 17.19 31.07 34.27
N ARG A 895 17.30 32.13 35.09
CA ARG A 895 17.64 32.01 36.52
C ARG A 895 16.54 31.26 37.29
N ARG A 896 15.28 31.65 37.14
CA ARG A 896 14.14 30.99 37.82
C ARG A 896 13.97 29.55 37.37
N PHE A 897 14.16 29.27 36.09
CA PHE A 897 14.16 27.91 35.57
C PHE A 897 15.22 27.05 36.24
N GLY A 898 16.44 27.57 36.37
CA GLY A 898 17.52 26.86 37.05
C GLY A 898 17.27 26.62 38.54
N GLU A 899 16.85 27.66 39.26
CA GLU A 899 16.50 27.59 40.68
C GLU A 899 15.40 26.54 40.94
N LEU A 900 14.32 26.58 40.16
CA LEU A 900 13.18 25.68 40.34
C LEU A 900 13.50 24.25 39.94
N THR A 901 14.22 24.05 38.82
CA THR A 901 14.58 22.70 38.34
C THR A 901 15.52 21.98 39.31
N ALA A 902 16.50 22.70 39.88
CA ALA A 902 17.46 22.13 40.84
C ALA A 902 16.90 22.04 42.28
N SER A 903 15.71 22.59 42.53
CA SER A 903 15.06 22.50 43.84
C SER A 903 14.53 21.09 44.12
N ALA A 904 14.32 20.78 45.41
CA ALA A 904 13.72 19.51 45.82
C ALA A 904 12.32 19.29 45.19
N ASP A 905 11.52 20.35 45.07
CA ASP A 905 10.19 20.29 44.46
C ASP A 905 10.24 20.05 42.95
N GLY A 906 11.23 20.63 42.26
CA GLY A 906 11.50 20.40 40.84
C GLY A 906 11.93 18.97 40.57
N HIS A 907 12.90 18.45 41.33
CA HIS A 907 13.29 17.04 41.26
C HIS A 907 12.11 16.10 41.54
N ALA A 908 11.31 16.38 42.58
CA ALA A 908 10.12 15.61 42.88
C ALA A 908 9.05 15.66 41.78
N GLY A 909 8.88 16.81 41.11
CA GLY A 909 8.00 16.98 39.96
C GLY A 909 8.42 16.13 38.76
N ILE A 910 9.72 16.16 38.43
CA ILE A 910 10.31 15.35 37.36
C ILE A 910 10.23 13.85 37.69
N ASP A 911 10.52 13.44 38.93
CA ASP A 911 10.43 12.05 39.37
C ASP A 911 9.00 11.52 39.28
N ARG A 912 8.00 12.35 39.62
CA ARG A 912 6.58 12.02 39.44
C ARG A 912 6.20 11.89 37.97
N PHE A 913 6.75 12.72 37.09
CA PHE A 913 6.54 12.59 35.66
C PHE A 913 7.06 11.25 35.13
N PHE A 914 8.29 10.86 35.50
CA PHE A 914 8.82 9.54 35.14
C PHE A 914 7.98 8.39 35.71
N ALA A 915 7.45 8.56 36.93
CA ALA A 915 6.56 7.58 37.56
C ALA A 915 5.13 7.59 37.02
N ARG A 916 4.78 8.49 36.07
CA ARG A 916 3.40 8.71 35.57
C ARG A 916 2.40 9.03 36.68
N ARG A 917 2.85 9.79 37.69
CA ARG A 917 2.10 10.20 38.90
C ARG A 917 2.12 11.73 39.10
N SER A 918 2.18 12.48 38.00
CA SER A 918 2.09 13.94 38.04
C SER A 918 0.77 14.39 38.68
N TRP A 919 0.80 15.52 39.39
CA TRP A 919 -0.41 16.08 39.99
C TRP A 919 -1.43 16.51 38.92
N PRO A 920 -2.74 16.46 39.23
CA PRO A 920 -3.78 16.92 38.31
C PRO A 920 -3.53 18.34 37.79
N LEU A 921 -3.83 18.55 36.51
CA LEU A 921 -3.87 19.90 35.92
C LEU A 921 -5.13 20.65 36.43
N PRO A 922 -5.12 21.99 36.44
CA PRO A 922 -6.31 22.80 36.82
C PRO A 922 -7.53 22.39 36.01
N THR A 923 -8.76 22.32 36.53
CA THR A 923 -9.96 21.95 35.73
C THR A 923 -10.19 22.86 34.51
N ARG A 924 -10.88 22.40 33.46
CA ARG A 924 -11.24 23.26 32.32
C ARG A 924 -12.40 24.16 32.71
N HIS A 925 -12.48 25.33 32.09
CA HIS A 925 -13.61 26.25 32.25
C HIS A 925 -14.95 25.65 31.76
N GLU A 926 -14.92 24.63 30.88
CA GLU A 926 -16.12 23.92 30.43
C GLU A 926 -16.58 22.82 31.42
N ASP A 927 -15.70 22.43 32.35
CA ASP A 927 -15.91 21.35 33.34
C ASP A 927 -16.10 21.90 34.77
N ALA A 928 -16.10 23.23 34.94
CA ALA A 928 -16.22 23.96 36.20
C ALA A 928 -17.46 24.87 36.13
#